data_AF-A0A662H9A0-F1
#
_entry.id   AF-A0A662H9A0-F1
#
_cell.length_a   1.000
_cell.length_b   1.000
_cell.length_c   1.000
_cell.angle_alpha   90.00
_cell.angle_beta   90.00
_cell.angle_gamma   90.00
#
_symmetry.space_group_name_H-M   'P 1'
#
loop_
_entity.id
_entity.type
_entity.pdbx_description
1 polymer ?
#
loop_
_entity_poly.entity_id
_entity_poly.type
_entity_poly.pdbx_seq_one_letter_code
_entity_poly.pdbx_strand_id
1 'polypeptide(L)'
;MNRKTILPLFIIITIILCSILPFSNAVDANISSKSFFLRNIICIKGIDEVPLLFVSTSNGSLFAIKKGNEIRKISLNKYGNIRKMDYIKTSKLLVAGTSNGYLLFIDPYMLKVVDAVKIFDGEIYLLDATNNGRYVVFAARKSITVSGRKVTAETLIVYDLERRVVTFLRDWNSNDKLAKVFKLQISSDDKYLIVETLDSFCEFCEILDAKTEIYELETMDKIYSKSLGLAVSMDIWDSLKVISIRRWLRAGSYITEVHLILVSNGKVEEKELTFNFNSKIVKFVGANKFALFLVNSVNNRIGYLYSLSGQKLKDIKGDNVAVVSSYNNSIILTSSSRIYCYDYNMRLLWSAFIENAEIGTPIFANCYASGEYAYVAFSNRIVIFTRKLKYLLTIALTDTDNKPIQKATVLIINDKGSKVAEGQTDQYGYFNTYLKNGIYKILLSAYGYTNKTFEIELKEDVILHFSLEKVDIIKPVNEIFVKILNEKGENIEAWLTISDLEGELLYKVLVPSSGLTLSLADGRYNFTAWAEKYYTTSKLVELPGASNEVTLLLKLKKYNLTICIVNATIDYANIRVLNLEGYTELFKQINSSEHCVMFTNIPSGMYKIKISSGGFYNETIKVRLDKDQNCSIALEKIVQATGDHE
;
A
#
# COMPACT_ATOMS: atom_id res chain seq x y z
N MET A 1 -6.65 -71.06 27.15
CA MET A 1 -6.12 -70.88 25.78
C MET A 1 -6.60 -69.53 25.22
N ASN A 2 -5.62 -68.66 24.95
CA ASN A 2 -5.55 -67.47 24.10
C ASN A 2 -6.68 -66.42 24.00
N ARG A 3 -6.42 -65.31 24.73
CA ARG A 3 -6.47 -63.92 24.22
C ARG A 3 -5.59 -63.75 22.97
N LYS A 4 -5.87 -62.68 22.19
CA LYS A 4 -5.39 -62.30 20.83
C LYS A 4 -6.41 -62.81 19.79
N THR A 5 -7.12 -62.00 18.99
CA THR A 5 -6.61 -60.92 18.14
C THR A 5 -7.80 -60.13 17.55
N ILE A 6 -8.31 -59.08 18.21
CA ILE A 6 -9.19 -58.07 17.54
C ILE A 6 -8.90 -56.70 18.16
N LEU A 7 -7.69 -56.19 17.91
CA LEU A 7 -7.33 -54.79 18.17
C LEU A 7 -6.18 -54.41 17.23
N PRO A 8 -6.48 -54.19 15.92
CA PRO A 8 -5.95 -52.97 15.31
C PRO A 8 -6.84 -52.36 14.19
N LEU A 9 -8.16 -52.62 14.12
CA LEU A 9 -8.99 -52.04 13.04
C LEU A 9 -9.67 -50.71 13.42
N PHE A 10 -9.86 -50.41 14.71
CA PHE A 10 -10.51 -49.18 15.17
C PHE A 10 -9.56 -47.96 15.31
N ILE A 11 -8.25 -48.18 15.34
CA ILE A 11 -7.23 -47.10 15.38
C ILE A 11 -6.84 -46.64 13.98
N ILE A 12 -7.04 -47.46 12.94
CA ILE A 12 -6.74 -47.09 11.55
C ILE A 12 -7.86 -46.24 10.93
N ILE A 13 -9.12 -46.38 11.38
CA ILE A 13 -10.23 -45.55 10.89
C ILE A 13 -10.21 -44.14 11.50
N THR A 14 -9.61 -43.94 12.68
CA THR A 14 -9.43 -42.59 13.26
C THR A 14 -8.20 -41.86 12.72
N ILE A 15 -7.18 -42.58 12.22
CA ILE A 15 -5.99 -41.97 11.61
C ILE A 15 -6.20 -41.64 10.12
N ILE A 16 -7.13 -42.32 9.43
CA ILE A 16 -7.46 -42.05 8.01
C ILE A 16 -8.56 -40.97 7.85
N LEU A 17 -9.30 -40.61 8.90
CA LEU A 17 -10.22 -39.46 8.88
C LEU A 17 -9.54 -38.11 9.16
N CYS A 18 -8.25 -38.09 9.52
CA CYS A 18 -7.48 -36.86 9.71
C CYS A 18 -6.83 -36.31 8.42
N SER A 19 -6.99 -36.97 7.27
CA SER A 19 -6.40 -36.56 5.99
C SER A 19 -7.40 -35.95 4.99
N ILE A 20 -8.63 -35.63 5.41
CA ILE A 20 -9.65 -35.01 4.54
C ILE A 20 -10.24 -33.73 5.18
N LEU A 21 -9.40 -32.80 5.62
CA LEU A 21 -9.77 -31.38 5.67
C LEU A 21 -8.53 -30.56 5.29
N PRO A 22 -8.46 -29.91 4.11
CA PRO A 22 -7.35 -29.03 3.76
C PRO A 22 -7.36 -27.70 4.55
N PHE A 23 -8.05 -27.64 5.69
CA PHE A 23 -8.46 -26.40 6.36
C PHE A 23 -7.94 -26.22 7.79
N SER A 24 -7.18 -27.15 8.36
CA SER A 24 -6.70 -27.00 9.75
C SER A 24 -5.49 -26.07 9.93
N ASN A 25 -4.74 -25.75 8.87
CA ASN A 25 -3.42 -25.13 9.01
C ASN A 25 -3.38 -23.61 8.68
N ALA A 26 -4.53 -22.93 8.59
CA ALA A 26 -4.59 -21.53 8.14
C ALA A 26 -5.66 -20.66 8.84
N VAL A 27 -6.11 -21.08 10.02
CA VAL A 27 -6.79 -20.17 10.94
C VAL A 27 -5.68 -19.43 11.69
N ASP A 28 -5.57 -18.12 11.45
CA ASP A 28 -4.59 -17.31 12.14
C ASP A 28 -5.11 -17.08 13.58
N ALA A 29 -4.45 -17.72 14.55
CA ALA A 29 -4.83 -17.66 15.97
C ALA A 29 -4.76 -16.24 16.56
N ASN A 30 -4.15 -15.29 15.83
CA ASN A 30 -3.98 -13.90 16.26
C ASN A 30 -5.04 -12.94 15.66
N ILE A 31 -6.18 -13.48 15.21
CA ILE A 31 -7.31 -12.67 14.74
C ILE A 31 -8.40 -12.62 15.80
N SER A 32 -8.68 -11.42 16.30
CA SER A 32 -9.86 -11.16 17.13
C SER A 32 -10.98 -10.56 16.28
N SER A 33 -12.23 -10.75 16.69
CA SER A 33 -13.37 -10.17 15.98
C SER A 33 -14.31 -9.43 16.93
N LYS A 34 -15.00 -8.41 16.40
CA LYS A 34 -16.06 -7.69 17.10
C LYS A 34 -17.22 -7.42 16.18
N SER A 35 -18.44 -7.66 16.66
CA SER A 35 -19.66 -7.45 15.91
C SER A 35 -20.41 -6.19 16.32
N PHE A 36 -21.09 -5.58 15.35
CA PHE A 36 -21.95 -4.41 15.52
C PHE A 36 -23.26 -4.65 14.81
N PHE A 37 -24.36 -4.35 15.48
CA PHE A 37 -25.66 -4.34 14.86
C PHE A 37 -25.94 -2.96 14.26
N LEU A 38 -26.10 -2.90 12.94
CA LEU A 38 -26.38 -1.68 12.18
C LEU A 38 -27.46 -2.01 11.16
N ARG A 39 -28.68 -1.49 11.35
CA ARG A 39 -29.81 -1.84 10.49
C ARG A 39 -29.65 -1.28 9.08
N ASN A 40 -29.93 -2.12 8.08
CA ASN A 40 -30.01 -1.77 6.66
C ASN A 40 -28.76 -1.04 6.15
N ILE A 41 -27.61 -1.72 6.22
CA ILE A 41 -26.34 -1.23 5.66
C ILE A 41 -26.48 -1.05 4.15
N ILE A 42 -26.11 0.14 3.65
CA ILE A 42 -26.16 0.48 2.22
C ILE A 42 -24.77 0.44 1.59
N CYS A 43 -23.79 1.10 2.21
CA CYS A 43 -22.45 1.24 1.65
C CYS A 43 -21.42 1.33 2.77
N ILE A 44 -20.24 0.75 2.52
CA ILE A 44 -19.10 0.74 3.42
C ILE A 44 -17.85 1.18 2.68
N LYS A 45 -17.03 2.03 3.31
CA LYS A 45 -15.69 2.37 2.82
C LYS A 45 -14.69 2.36 3.98
N GLY A 46 -13.67 1.51 3.88
CA GLY A 46 -12.49 1.54 4.75
C GLY A 46 -11.45 2.51 4.22
N ILE A 47 -10.77 3.22 5.12
CA ILE A 47 -9.65 4.11 4.78
C ILE A 47 -8.35 3.33 5.02
N ASP A 48 -7.38 3.41 4.11
CA ASP A 48 -6.19 2.56 4.18
C ASP A 48 -5.05 3.18 5.01
N GLU A 49 -5.05 4.50 5.14
CA GLU A 49 -4.05 5.27 5.88
C GLU A 49 -4.35 5.33 7.39
N VAL A 50 -5.59 5.06 7.78
CA VAL A 50 -6.04 5.11 9.17
C VAL A 50 -7.00 3.96 9.47
N PRO A 51 -7.03 3.42 10.70
CA PRO A 51 -7.93 2.33 11.08
C PRO A 51 -9.36 2.82 11.27
N LEU A 52 -9.96 3.37 10.21
CA LEU A 52 -11.27 3.99 10.18
C LEU A 52 -12.13 3.36 9.08
N LEU A 53 -13.35 3.00 9.46
CA LEU A 53 -14.36 2.40 8.60
C LEU A 53 -15.64 3.25 8.64
N PHE A 54 -16.09 3.68 7.47
CA PHE A 54 -17.36 4.39 7.31
C PHE A 54 -18.46 3.43 6.88
N VAL A 55 -19.59 3.45 7.58
CA VAL A 55 -20.75 2.61 7.30
C VAL A 55 -21.99 3.49 7.18
N SER A 56 -22.62 3.49 6.01
CA SER A 56 -23.87 4.21 5.76
C SER A 56 -25.07 3.27 5.85
N THR A 57 -26.17 3.78 6.40
CA THR A 57 -27.41 3.02 6.61
C THR A 57 -28.61 3.74 5.99
N SER A 58 -29.70 3.01 5.74
CA SER A 58 -30.90 3.56 5.09
C SER A 58 -31.70 4.58 5.90
N ASN A 59 -31.35 4.81 7.16
CA ASN A 59 -31.95 5.81 8.03
C ASN A 59 -31.21 7.17 8.02
N GLY A 60 -30.33 7.41 7.05
CA GLY A 60 -29.63 8.70 6.91
C GLY A 60 -28.48 8.89 7.90
N SER A 61 -27.94 7.80 8.44
CA SER A 61 -26.80 7.83 9.35
C SER A 61 -25.53 7.36 8.66
N LEU A 62 -24.42 8.04 8.97
CA LEU A 62 -23.07 7.60 8.63
C LEU A 62 -22.30 7.34 9.92
N PHE A 63 -21.95 6.09 10.14
CA PHE A 63 -21.18 5.65 11.31
C PHE A 63 -19.69 5.64 10.97
N ALA A 64 -18.88 6.19 11.86
CA ALA A 64 -17.44 6.11 11.81
C ALA A 64 -16.96 5.14 12.90
N ILE A 65 -16.30 4.06 12.49
CA ILE A 65 -15.82 3.00 13.36
C ILE A 65 -14.29 2.99 13.32
N LYS A 66 -13.64 3.21 14.46
CA LYS A 66 -12.18 3.23 14.58
C LYS A 66 -11.69 2.09 15.45
N LYS A 67 -10.77 1.28 14.93
CA LYS A 67 -10.23 0.08 15.63
C LYS A 67 -11.32 -0.82 16.23
N GLY A 68 -12.40 -1.04 15.48
CA GLY A 68 -13.55 -1.81 15.97
C GLY A 68 -14.27 -1.15 17.14
N ASN A 69 -14.42 0.17 17.16
CA ASN A 69 -15.32 0.88 18.08
C ASN A 69 -16.04 2.00 17.33
N GLU A 70 -17.35 2.12 17.48
CA GLU A 70 -18.07 3.30 17.00
C GLU A 70 -17.54 4.52 17.75
N ILE A 71 -17.03 5.50 17.01
CA ILE A 71 -16.50 6.74 17.59
C ILE A 71 -17.37 7.96 17.28
N ARG A 72 -18.17 7.90 16.21
CA ARG A 72 -19.08 8.99 15.85
C ARG A 72 -20.19 8.50 14.94
N LYS A 73 -21.37 9.09 15.12
CA LYS A 73 -22.49 9.03 14.19
C LYS A 73 -22.73 10.42 13.59
N ILE A 74 -22.71 10.52 12.26
CA ILE A 74 -22.97 11.74 11.51
C ILE A 74 -24.39 11.64 10.95
N SER A 75 -25.25 12.62 11.27
CA SER A 75 -26.59 12.71 10.70
C SER A 75 -26.54 13.38 9.33
N LEU A 76 -27.23 12.79 8.36
CA LEU A 76 -27.27 13.23 6.97
C LEU A 76 -28.66 13.64 6.50
N ASN A 77 -29.62 13.84 7.42
CA ASN A 77 -31.03 14.09 7.08
C ASN A 77 -31.22 15.21 6.05
N LYS A 78 -30.41 16.26 6.11
CA LYS A 78 -30.41 17.38 5.14
C LYS A 78 -30.08 16.95 3.71
N TYR A 79 -29.20 15.97 3.55
CA TYR A 79 -28.63 15.55 2.26
C TYR A 79 -29.24 14.27 1.71
N GLY A 80 -30.04 13.56 2.52
CA GLY A 80 -30.52 12.22 2.22
C GLY A 80 -29.51 11.13 2.59
N ASN A 81 -29.82 9.89 2.20
CA ASN A 81 -29.00 8.73 2.52
C ASN A 81 -27.80 8.63 1.56
N ILE A 82 -26.63 8.32 2.08
CA ILE A 82 -25.48 7.95 1.22
C ILE A 82 -25.78 6.63 0.52
N ARG A 83 -25.57 6.58 -0.80
CA ARG A 83 -25.73 5.37 -1.62
C ARG A 83 -24.41 4.76 -2.03
N LYS A 84 -23.43 5.61 -2.32
CA LYS A 84 -22.10 5.19 -2.72
C LYS A 84 -21.06 6.15 -2.14
N MET A 85 -19.91 5.60 -1.78
CA MET A 85 -18.77 6.32 -1.26
C MET A 85 -17.52 5.90 -2.00
N ASP A 86 -16.60 6.84 -2.17
CA ASP A 86 -15.24 6.58 -2.56
C ASP A 86 -14.25 7.50 -1.83
N TYR A 87 -12.95 7.25 -1.95
CA TYR A 87 -11.91 7.96 -1.20
C TYR A 87 -10.82 8.49 -2.12
N ILE A 88 -10.61 9.80 -2.07
CA ILE A 88 -9.62 10.51 -2.86
C ILE A 88 -8.31 10.54 -2.08
N LYS A 89 -7.28 9.86 -2.59
CA LYS A 89 -6.01 9.67 -1.86
C LYS A 89 -5.21 10.96 -1.71
N THR A 90 -5.17 11.84 -2.72
CA THR A 90 -4.39 13.09 -2.67
C THR A 90 -4.95 14.09 -1.67
N SER A 91 -6.26 14.35 -1.73
CA SER A 91 -6.95 15.27 -0.82
C SER A 91 -7.30 14.65 0.52
N LYS A 92 -7.22 13.32 0.64
CA LYS A 92 -7.59 12.53 1.84
C LYS A 92 -9.03 12.76 2.27
N LEU A 93 -9.93 12.96 1.30
CA LEU A 93 -11.35 13.17 1.55
C LEU A 93 -12.15 11.95 1.11
N LEU A 94 -13.16 11.62 1.90
CA LEU A 94 -14.21 10.68 1.50
C LEU A 94 -15.26 11.47 0.70
N VAL A 95 -15.54 11.03 -0.52
CA VAL A 95 -16.61 11.58 -1.36
C VAL A 95 -17.80 10.64 -1.37
N ALA A 96 -19.02 11.18 -1.28
CA ALA A 96 -20.23 10.37 -1.22
C ALA A 96 -21.37 10.95 -2.05
N GLY A 97 -22.08 10.08 -2.77
CA GLY A 97 -23.30 10.41 -3.50
C GLY A 97 -24.54 10.05 -2.68
N THR A 98 -25.53 10.95 -2.66
CA THR A 98 -26.73 10.76 -1.83
C THR A 98 -28.02 10.52 -2.62
N SER A 99 -29.04 10.02 -1.92
CA SER A 99 -30.40 9.82 -2.43
C SER A 99 -31.09 11.11 -2.88
N ASN A 100 -30.63 12.27 -2.39
CA ASN A 100 -31.16 13.57 -2.79
C ASN A 100 -30.18 14.31 -3.71
N GLY A 101 -29.21 13.62 -4.31
CA GLY A 101 -28.37 14.13 -5.39
C GLY A 101 -27.32 15.15 -4.97
N TYR A 102 -26.86 15.03 -3.73
CA TYR A 102 -25.69 15.75 -3.23
C TYR A 102 -24.42 14.92 -3.45
N LEU A 103 -23.34 15.59 -3.83
CA LEU A 103 -21.98 15.13 -3.55
C LEU A 103 -21.55 15.71 -2.20
N LEU A 104 -21.19 14.84 -1.27
CA LEU A 104 -20.67 15.20 0.04
C LEU A 104 -19.16 14.96 0.09
N PHE A 105 -18.44 15.89 0.70
CA PHE A 105 -17.03 15.75 1.02
C PHE A 105 -16.89 15.65 2.53
N ILE A 106 -16.36 14.53 2.99
CA ILE A 106 -16.26 14.18 4.41
C ILE A 106 -14.79 14.04 4.76
N ASP A 107 -14.36 14.78 5.77
CA ASP A 107 -13.01 14.69 6.30
C ASP A 107 -12.93 13.50 7.29
N PRO A 108 -12.11 12.47 7.00
CA PRO A 108 -11.97 11.29 7.86
C PRO A 108 -11.34 11.58 9.23
N TYR A 109 -10.58 12.66 9.37
CA TYR A 109 -9.89 13.02 10.61
C TYR A 109 -10.78 13.90 11.49
N MET A 110 -11.49 14.85 10.89
CA MET A 110 -12.47 15.68 11.62
C MET A 110 -13.82 15.00 11.83
N LEU A 111 -14.08 13.90 11.12
CA LEU A 111 -15.31 13.11 11.16
C LEU A 111 -16.56 13.97 10.92
N LYS A 112 -16.50 14.88 9.95
CA LYS A 112 -17.60 15.78 9.59
C LYS A 112 -17.66 15.99 8.08
N VAL A 113 -18.85 16.34 7.60
CA VAL A 113 -19.02 16.88 6.24
C VAL A 113 -18.36 18.26 6.21
N VAL A 114 -17.37 18.44 5.33
CA VAL A 114 -16.64 19.70 5.16
C VAL A 114 -17.15 20.52 3.98
N ASP A 115 -17.74 19.86 2.98
CA ASP A 115 -18.38 20.52 1.84
C ASP A 115 -19.52 19.65 1.30
N ALA A 116 -20.50 20.27 0.64
CA ALA A 116 -21.64 19.59 0.04
C ALA A 116 -22.15 20.38 -1.16
N VAL A 117 -22.25 19.71 -2.31
CA VAL A 117 -22.72 20.32 -3.57
C VAL A 117 -23.95 19.58 -4.05
N LYS A 118 -25.05 20.30 -4.27
CA LYS A 118 -26.26 19.77 -4.90
C LYS A 118 -26.05 19.79 -6.41
N ILE A 119 -25.97 18.61 -7.04
CA ILE A 119 -25.66 18.50 -8.48
C ILE A 119 -26.84 17.95 -9.28
N PHE A 120 -27.74 17.18 -8.64
CA PHE A 120 -28.83 16.53 -9.36
C PHE A 120 -30.12 16.49 -8.55
N ASP A 121 -31.26 16.64 -9.21
CA ASP A 121 -32.60 16.51 -8.61
C ASP A 121 -33.12 15.07 -8.67
N GLY A 122 -32.35 14.18 -8.05
CA GLY A 122 -32.61 12.75 -8.01
C GLY A 122 -31.54 12.04 -7.19
N GLU A 123 -31.47 10.73 -7.32
CA GLU A 123 -30.54 9.90 -6.54
C GLU A 123 -29.23 9.68 -7.29
N ILE A 124 -28.09 9.89 -6.63
CA ILE A 124 -26.78 9.41 -7.09
C ILE A 124 -26.59 8.00 -6.53
N TYR A 125 -26.57 6.97 -7.38
CA TYR A 125 -26.55 5.56 -6.95
C TYR A 125 -25.26 4.81 -7.31
N LEU A 126 -24.50 5.30 -8.29
CA LEU A 126 -23.13 4.87 -8.58
C LEU A 126 -22.19 6.07 -8.49
N LEU A 127 -20.96 5.85 -8.06
CA LEU A 127 -19.94 6.87 -7.88
C LEU A 127 -18.56 6.22 -7.84
N ASP A 128 -17.59 6.86 -8.48
CA ASP A 128 -16.17 6.57 -8.38
C ASP A 128 -15.37 7.88 -8.52
N ALA A 129 -14.19 7.95 -7.91
CA ALA A 129 -13.37 9.16 -7.93
C ALA A 129 -11.94 8.86 -8.36
N THR A 130 -11.33 9.80 -9.08
CA THR A 130 -9.90 9.72 -9.42
C THR A 130 -9.06 9.81 -8.15
N ASN A 131 -7.98 9.01 -8.06
CA ASN A 131 -7.04 9.03 -6.96
C ASN A 131 -6.37 10.41 -6.79
N ASN A 132 -6.11 11.10 -7.90
CA ASN A 132 -5.53 12.44 -7.95
C ASN A 132 -6.50 13.55 -7.50
N GLY A 133 -7.80 13.25 -7.43
CA GLY A 133 -8.84 14.17 -6.97
C GLY A 133 -9.28 15.21 -7.99
N ARG A 134 -9.02 15.01 -9.29
CA ARG A 134 -9.49 15.90 -10.36
C ARG A 134 -10.97 15.69 -10.67
N TYR A 135 -11.41 14.45 -10.77
CA TYR A 135 -12.78 14.10 -11.18
C TYR A 135 -13.51 13.19 -10.20
N VAL A 136 -14.82 13.40 -10.11
CA VAL A 136 -15.78 12.44 -9.57
C VAL A 136 -16.75 12.09 -10.69
N VAL A 137 -16.88 10.81 -10.98
CA VAL A 137 -17.80 10.29 -11.98
C VAL A 137 -18.93 9.56 -11.28
N PHE A 138 -20.16 9.83 -11.67
CA PHE A 138 -21.30 9.22 -11.03
C PHE A 138 -22.49 9.04 -11.98
N ALA A 139 -23.32 8.05 -11.66
CA ALA A 139 -24.61 7.87 -12.30
C ALA A 139 -25.71 8.31 -11.35
N ALA A 140 -26.60 9.15 -11.85
CA ALA A 140 -27.76 9.65 -11.14
C ALA A 140 -29.05 9.25 -11.85
N ARG A 141 -30.17 9.13 -11.11
CA ARG A 141 -31.44 8.73 -11.69
C ARG A 141 -32.61 9.55 -11.17
N LYS A 142 -33.56 9.84 -12.06
CA LYS A 142 -34.83 10.50 -11.74
C LYS A 142 -35.95 9.98 -12.63
N SER A 143 -37.20 10.10 -12.19
CA SER A 143 -38.34 9.78 -13.03
C SER A 143 -38.58 10.89 -14.06
N ILE A 144 -38.77 10.51 -15.32
CA ILE A 144 -39.19 11.39 -16.41
C ILE A 144 -40.39 10.79 -17.16
N THR A 145 -41.03 11.58 -18.00
CA THR A 145 -42.09 11.10 -18.90
C THR A 145 -41.57 10.99 -20.32
N VAL A 146 -41.59 9.79 -20.88
CA VAL A 146 -41.20 9.51 -22.27
C VAL A 146 -42.40 8.92 -23.00
N SER A 147 -42.87 9.58 -24.05
CA SER A 147 -44.03 9.16 -24.84
C SER A 147 -45.27 8.85 -23.97
N GLY A 148 -45.55 9.71 -22.98
CA GLY A 148 -46.68 9.56 -22.06
C GLY A 148 -46.50 8.51 -20.95
N ARG A 149 -45.38 7.79 -20.89
CA ARG A 149 -45.07 6.81 -19.83
C ARG A 149 -44.02 7.35 -18.86
N LYS A 150 -44.25 7.14 -17.56
CA LYS A 150 -43.26 7.46 -16.53
C LYS A 150 -42.19 6.38 -16.50
N VAL A 151 -40.93 6.77 -16.74
CA VAL A 151 -39.76 5.89 -16.73
C VAL A 151 -38.70 6.47 -15.80
N THR A 152 -37.85 5.61 -15.23
CA THR A 152 -36.66 6.06 -14.48
C THR A 152 -35.52 6.22 -15.48
N ALA A 153 -35.13 7.45 -15.76
CA ALA A 153 -34.00 7.76 -16.62
C ALA A 153 -32.75 8.00 -15.79
N GLU A 154 -31.63 7.48 -16.30
CA GLU A 154 -30.33 7.57 -15.66
C GLU A 154 -29.43 8.53 -16.46
N THR A 155 -28.52 9.19 -15.75
CA THR A 155 -27.63 10.23 -16.28
C THR A 155 -26.22 9.93 -15.81
N LEU A 156 -25.28 9.88 -16.75
CA LEU A 156 -23.85 9.79 -16.46
C LEU A 156 -23.27 11.21 -16.38
N ILE A 157 -22.57 11.51 -15.29
CA ILE A 157 -22.04 12.85 -14.99
C ILE A 157 -20.57 12.73 -14.60
N VAL A 158 -19.72 13.59 -15.18
CA VAL A 158 -18.35 13.84 -14.72
C VAL A 158 -18.28 15.24 -14.15
N TYR A 159 -17.86 15.33 -12.89
CA TYR A 159 -17.71 16.57 -12.16
C TYR A 159 -16.24 16.84 -11.86
N ASP A 160 -15.75 17.98 -12.32
CA ASP A 160 -14.41 18.47 -12.06
C ASP A 160 -14.38 19.15 -10.69
N LEU A 161 -13.61 18.58 -9.77
CA LEU A 161 -13.52 19.02 -8.38
C LEU A 161 -12.75 20.32 -8.21
N GLU A 162 -11.77 20.57 -9.08
CA GLU A 162 -10.94 21.78 -9.05
C GLU A 162 -11.73 22.97 -9.57
N ARG A 163 -12.34 22.80 -10.75
CA ARG A 163 -13.14 23.85 -11.40
C ARG A 163 -14.55 23.97 -10.82
N ARG A 164 -14.99 22.97 -10.05
CA ARG A 164 -16.33 22.88 -9.45
C ARG A 164 -17.47 22.91 -10.48
N VAL A 165 -17.27 22.32 -11.65
CA VAL A 165 -18.24 22.30 -12.75
C VAL A 165 -18.48 20.89 -13.28
N VAL A 166 -19.67 20.65 -13.84
CA VAL A 166 -19.95 19.46 -14.64
C VAL A 166 -19.25 19.62 -15.98
N THR A 167 -18.28 18.76 -16.29
CA THR A 167 -17.53 18.78 -17.55
C THR A 167 -18.12 17.84 -18.60
N PHE A 168 -18.87 16.83 -18.17
CA PHE A 168 -19.57 15.91 -19.06
C PHE A 168 -20.90 15.47 -18.47
N LEU A 169 -21.91 15.40 -19.34
CA LEU A 169 -23.24 14.91 -19.02
C LEU A 169 -23.79 14.13 -20.22
N ARG A 170 -24.26 12.91 -19.97
CA ARG A 170 -24.96 12.08 -20.96
C ARG A 170 -26.24 11.53 -20.35
N ASP A 171 -27.36 11.73 -21.03
CA ASP A 171 -28.71 11.34 -20.59
C ASP A 171 -29.61 10.94 -21.77
N TRP A 172 -30.90 10.75 -21.50
CA TRP A 172 -31.89 10.38 -22.52
C TRP A 172 -32.07 11.42 -23.65
N ASN A 173 -31.77 12.70 -23.37
CA ASN A 173 -31.94 13.81 -24.32
C ASN A 173 -30.66 14.11 -25.11
N SER A 174 -29.55 13.46 -24.77
CA SER A 174 -28.28 13.60 -25.45
C SER A 174 -28.33 12.97 -26.85
N ASN A 175 -27.50 13.47 -27.78
CA ASN A 175 -27.41 12.91 -29.14
C ASN A 175 -27.06 11.41 -29.10
N ASP A 176 -26.06 11.07 -28.29
CA ASP A 176 -25.77 9.71 -27.89
C ASP A 176 -26.61 9.36 -26.66
N LYS A 177 -27.82 8.85 -26.90
CA LYS A 177 -28.82 8.62 -25.86
C LYS A 177 -28.32 7.67 -24.78
N LEU A 178 -28.76 7.88 -23.55
CA LEU A 178 -28.53 7.00 -22.42
C LEU A 178 -29.84 6.78 -21.65
N ALA A 179 -30.21 5.53 -21.44
CA ALA A 179 -31.37 5.16 -20.62
C ALA A 179 -30.95 4.59 -19.26
N LYS A 180 -29.94 3.72 -19.23
CA LYS A 180 -29.45 3.05 -18.02
C LYS A 180 -27.92 2.99 -17.95
N VAL A 181 -27.37 3.05 -16.72
CA VAL A 181 -25.98 2.79 -16.34
C VAL A 181 -25.96 1.71 -15.28
N PHE A 182 -25.40 0.54 -15.61
CA PHE A 182 -25.36 -0.62 -14.71
C PHE A 182 -24.11 -0.65 -13.85
N LYS A 183 -22.97 -0.22 -14.42
CA LYS A 183 -21.68 -0.14 -13.75
C LYS A 183 -20.92 1.07 -14.24
N LEU A 184 -20.12 1.64 -13.35
CA LEU A 184 -19.09 2.60 -13.68
C LEU A 184 -17.89 2.37 -12.78
N GLN A 185 -16.69 2.51 -13.33
CA GLN A 185 -15.45 2.44 -12.58
C GLN A 185 -14.33 3.19 -13.33
N ILE A 186 -13.46 3.84 -12.59
CA ILE A 186 -12.26 4.54 -13.07
C ILE A 186 -11.06 3.61 -12.98
N SER A 187 -10.18 3.66 -13.99
CA SER A 187 -8.91 2.92 -13.98
C SER A 187 -7.98 3.42 -12.87
N SER A 188 -7.10 2.55 -12.36
CA SER A 188 -6.25 2.91 -11.20
C SER A 188 -5.21 3.99 -11.49
N ASP A 189 -4.96 4.29 -12.76
CA ASP A 189 -4.09 5.38 -13.22
C ASP A 189 -4.85 6.69 -13.52
N ASP A 190 -6.15 6.75 -13.18
CA ASP A 190 -7.04 7.91 -13.34
C ASP A 190 -7.26 8.37 -14.80
N LYS A 191 -6.92 7.55 -15.79
CA LYS A 191 -7.00 7.93 -17.21
C LYS A 191 -8.31 7.55 -17.90
N TYR A 192 -8.93 6.46 -17.48
CA TYR A 192 -10.04 5.88 -18.21
C TYR A 192 -11.25 5.66 -17.32
N LEU A 193 -12.42 5.89 -17.90
CA LEU A 193 -13.73 5.58 -17.33
C LEU A 193 -14.34 4.42 -18.11
N ILE A 194 -14.70 3.36 -17.40
CA ILE A 194 -15.36 2.19 -17.97
C ILE A 194 -16.80 2.21 -17.46
N VAL A 195 -17.76 2.09 -18.38
CA VAL A 195 -19.19 2.06 -18.05
C VAL A 195 -19.90 0.94 -18.80
N GLU A 196 -20.89 0.33 -18.14
CA GLU A 196 -21.88 -0.52 -18.79
C GLU A 196 -23.19 0.24 -18.92
N THR A 197 -23.67 0.44 -20.15
CA THR A 197 -24.80 1.32 -20.47
C THR A 197 -25.85 0.63 -21.33
N LEU A 198 -27.06 1.18 -21.37
CA LEU A 198 -28.10 0.81 -22.34
C LEU A 198 -28.83 2.07 -22.79
N ASP A 199 -29.09 2.15 -24.10
CA ASP A 199 -29.66 3.34 -24.74
C ASP A 199 -31.19 3.22 -24.93
N SER A 200 -31.83 2.24 -24.28
CA SER A 200 -33.26 1.99 -24.33
C SER A 200 -33.83 1.60 -22.97
N PHE A 201 -35.14 1.81 -22.76
CA PHE A 201 -35.84 1.39 -21.54
C PHE A 201 -36.35 -0.06 -21.58
N CYS A 202 -35.83 -0.88 -22.50
CA CYS A 202 -36.26 -2.25 -22.72
C CYS A 202 -35.47 -3.23 -21.83
N GLU A 203 -36.16 -3.96 -20.94
CA GLU A 203 -35.51 -4.90 -20.02
C GLU A 203 -34.89 -6.11 -20.73
N PHE A 204 -35.55 -6.64 -21.77
CA PHE A 204 -34.97 -7.73 -22.58
C PHE A 204 -33.70 -7.31 -23.32
N CYS A 205 -33.59 -6.02 -23.64
CA CYS A 205 -32.45 -5.44 -24.34
C CYS A 205 -31.21 -5.35 -23.43
N GLU A 206 -31.35 -5.48 -22.10
CA GLU A 206 -30.20 -5.61 -21.20
C GLU A 206 -29.33 -6.83 -21.52
N ILE A 207 -29.95 -7.91 -22.02
CA ILE A 207 -29.25 -9.18 -22.28
C ILE A 207 -28.37 -9.09 -23.53
N LEU A 208 -28.82 -8.37 -24.57
CA LEU A 208 -28.18 -8.38 -25.90
C LEU A 208 -27.55 -7.03 -26.28
N ASP A 209 -28.18 -5.93 -25.87
CA ASP A 209 -27.86 -4.61 -26.41
C ASP A 209 -27.09 -3.72 -25.42
N ALA A 210 -26.94 -4.14 -24.16
CA ALA A 210 -26.13 -3.40 -23.21
C ALA A 210 -24.69 -3.30 -23.71
N LYS A 211 -24.12 -2.10 -23.62
CA LYS A 211 -22.81 -1.75 -24.16
C LYS A 211 -21.79 -1.68 -23.05
N THR A 212 -20.61 -2.21 -23.31
CA THR A 212 -19.41 -1.82 -22.55
C THR A 212 -18.76 -0.67 -23.29
N GLU A 213 -18.52 0.42 -22.60
CA GLU A 213 -17.92 1.62 -23.17
C GLU A 213 -16.73 2.08 -22.33
N ILE A 214 -15.74 2.65 -23.01
CA ILE A 214 -14.54 3.19 -22.38
C ILE A 214 -14.33 4.61 -22.89
N TYR A 215 -14.16 5.54 -21.95
CA TYR A 215 -13.89 6.95 -22.19
C TYR A 215 -12.50 7.29 -21.66
N GLU A 216 -11.77 8.14 -22.38
CA GLU A 216 -10.61 8.82 -21.81
C GLU A 216 -11.10 10.01 -20.97
N LEU A 217 -10.73 10.07 -19.69
CA LEU A 217 -11.32 11.00 -18.72
C LEU A 217 -11.01 12.47 -18.97
N GLU A 218 -9.85 12.77 -19.55
CA GLU A 218 -9.41 14.16 -19.77
C GLU A 218 -10.14 14.81 -20.94
N THR A 219 -10.28 14.08 -22.05
CA THR A 219 -10.94 14.53 -23.28
C THR A 219 -12.43 14.20 -23.30
N MET A 220 -12.84 13.21 -22.52
CA MET A 220 -14.16 12.55 -22.56
C MET A 220 -14.45 11.88 -23.91
N ASP A 221 -13.41 11.57 -24.68
CA ASP A 221 -13.53 10.84 -25.93
C ASP A 221 -13.85 9.37 -25.67
N LYS A 222 -14.89 8.88 -26.35
CA LYS A 222 -15.27 7.47 -26.32
C LYS A 222 -14.32 6.68 -27.22
N ILE A 223 -13.35 5.98 -26.62
CA ILE A 223 -12.35 5.18 -27.34
C ILE A 223 -12.83 3.75 -27.63
N TYR A 224 -13.89 3.30 -26.93
CA TYR A 224 -14.48 1.98 -27.11
C TYR A 224 -15.98 2.00 -26.85
N SER A 225 -16.75 1.29 -27.68
CA SER A 225 -18.16 1.00 -27.45
C SER A 225 -18.54 -0.27 -28.20
N LYS A 226 -19.02 -1.28 -27.47
CA LYS A 226 -19.50 -2.52 -28.08
C LYS A 226 -20.70 -3.07 -27.35
N SER A 227 -21.75 -3.38 -28.10
CA SER A 227 -22.90 -4.15 -27.61
C SER A 227 -22.44 -5.56 -27.35
N LEU A 228 -22.31 -5.88 -26.07
CA LEU A 228 -21.89 -7.18 -25.64
C LEU A 228 -23.04 -7.86 -24.86
N GLY A 229 -23.91 -7.08 -24.20
CA GLY A 229 -24.92 -7.53 -23.25
C GLY A 229 -24.47 -7.29 -21.81
N LEU A 230 -25.39 -7.31 -20.84
CA LEU A 230 -25.07 -6.98 -19.46
C LEU A 230 -24.15 -8.02 -18.83
N ALA A 231 -22.98 -7.59 -18.33
CA ALA A 231 -22.07 -8.51 -17.66
C ALA A 231 -22.57 -8.88 -16.26
N VAL A 232 -22.52 -10.17 -15.94
CA VAL A 232 -22.79 -10.68 -14.60
C VAL A 232 -21.74 -10.17 -13.60
N SER A 233 -20.49 -10.08 -14.04
CA SER A 233 -19.38 -9.53 -13.26
C SER A 233 -18.36 -8.91 -14.20
N MET A 234 -17.72 -7.83 -13.74
CA MET A 234 -16.67 -7.12 -14.44
C MET A 234 -15.58 -6.75 -13.43
N ASP A 235 -14.33 -6.75 -13.88
CA ASP A 235 -13.19 -6.28 -13.12
C ASP A 235 -12.22 -5.53 -14.03
N ILE A 236 -11.43 -4.63 -13.43
CA ILE A 236 -10.51 -3.74 -14.14
C ILE A 236 -9.14 -3.82 -13.48
N TRP A 237 -8.09 -3.81 -14.28
CA TRP A 237 -6.70 -3.88 -13.83
C TRP A 237 -5.82 -2.83 -14.52
N ASP A 238 -5.09 -2.05 -13.70
CA ASP A 238 -4.00 -1.14 -14.10
C ASP A 238 -4.39 -0.10 -15.18
N SER A 239 -3.49 0.19 -16.13
CA SER A 239 -3.61 1.15 -17.25
C SER A 239 -4.60 0.78 -18.36
N LEU A 240 -5.65 0.02 -17.98
CA LEU A 240 -6.83 -0.39 -18.74
C LEU A 240 -6.80 -1.80 -19.34
N LYS A 241 -6.93 -2.80 -18.46
CA LYS A 241 -7.42 -4.14 -18.81
C LYS A 241 -8.79 -4.35 -18.20
N VAL A 242 -9.78 -4.68 -19.02
CA VAL A 242 -11.14 -4.99 -18.58
C VAL A 242 -11.40 -6.46 -18.81
N ILE A 243 -11.96 -7.13 -17.81
CA ILE A 243 -12.48 -8.48 -17.95
C ILE A 243 -13.94 -8.47 -17.52
N SER A 244 -14.79 -9.11 -18.31
CA SER A 244 -16.21 -9.24 -18.00
C SER A 244 -16.69 -10.65 -18.31
N ILE A 245 -17.74 -11.08 -17.63
CA ILE A 245 -18.34 -12.39 -17.87
C ILE A 245 -19.83 -12.32 -18.14
N ARG A 246 -20.26 -13.19 -19.04
CA ARG A 246 -21.66 -13.50 -19.32
C ARG A 246 -21.96 -14.97 -19.11
N ARG A 247 -23.25 -15.25 -19.01
CA ARG A 247 -23.77 -16.60 -18.90
C ARG A 247 -24.83 -16.83 -19.93
N TRP A 248 -24.80 -18.01 -20.53
CA TRP A 248 -25.85 -18.46 -21.42
C TRP A 248 -26.30 -19.86 -21.02
N LEU A 249 -27.58 -20.14 -21.23
CA LEU A 249 -28.13 -21.48 -21.08
C LEU A 249 -27.92 -22.24 -22.39
N ARG A 250 -27.29 -23.41 -22.34
CA ARG A 250 -27.07 -24.30 -23.49
C ARG A 250 -27.43 -25.73 -23.13
N ALA A 251 -28.48 -26.26 -23.76
CA ALA A 251 -28.89 -27.67 -23.69
C ALA A 251 -28.84 -28.30 -22.28
N GLY A 252 -29.47 -27.62 -21.30
CA GLY A 252 -29.52 -28.10 -19.91
C GLY A 252 -28.31 -27.77 -19.03
N SER A 253 -27.32 -27.04 -19.56
CA SER A 253 -26.14 -26.57 -18.81
C SER A 253 -25.92 -25.07 -19.01
N TYR A 254 -25.07 -24.45 -18.18
CA TYR A 254 -24.67 -23.06 -18.35
C TYR A 254 -23.26 -22.98 -18.93
N ILE A 255 -23.06 -22.08 -19.89
CA ILE A 255 -21.74 -21.66 -20.35
C ILE A 255 -21.39 -20.29 -19.77
N THR A 256 -20.12 -20.07 -19.47
CA THR A 256 -19.56 -18.76 -19.11
C THR A 256 -18.74 -18.26 -20.28
N GLU A 257 -19.08 -17.09 -20.80
CA GLU A 257 -18.25 -16.35 -21.76
C GLU A 257 -17.47 -15.27 -21.02
N VAL A 258 -16.20 -15.15 -21.34
CA VAL A 258 -15.29 -14.15 -20.79
C VAL A 258 -14.84 -13.26 -21.92
N HIS A 259 -15.10 -11.96 -21.79
CA HIS A 259 -14.59 -10.94 -22.70
C HIS A 259 -13.45 -10.18 -22.03
N LEU A 260 -12.32 -10.13 -22.73
CA LEU A 260 -11.12 -9.40 -22.36
C LEU A 260 -10.96 -8.23 -23.31
N ILE A 261 -10.81 -7.04 -22.76
CA ILE A 261 -10.51 -5.81 -23.50
C ILE A 261 -9.20 -5.28 -22.93
N LEU A 262 -8.19 -5.14 -23.78
CA LEU A 262 -6.87 -4.63 -23.43
C LEU A 262 -6.67 -3.33 -24.19
N VAL A 263 -6.39 -2.24 -23.48
CA VAL A 263 -6.07 -0.96 -24.12
C VAL A 263 -4.61 -0.64 -23.85
N SER A 264 -3.85 -0.42 -24.92
CA SER A 264 -2.44 -0.05 -24.83
C SER A 264 -2.10 0.97 -25.92
N ASN A 265 -1.56 2.13 -25.51
CA ASN A 265 -1.22 3.24 -26.42
C ASN A 265 -2.37 3.62 -27.38
N GLY A 266 -3.61 3.66 -26.88
CA GLY A 266 -4.81 3.97 -27.66
C GLY A 266 -5.30 2.85 -28.58
N LYS A 267 -4.59 1.71 -28.68
CA LYS A 267 -5.07 0.53 -29.40
C LYS A 267 -5.88 -0.37 -28.48
N VAL A 268 -7.05 -0.79 -28.96
CA VAL A 268 -7.93 -1.74 -28.27
C VAL A 268 -7.75 -3.13 -28.89
N GLU A 269 -7.39 -4.10 -28.05
CA GLU A 269 -7.36 -5.52 -28.40
C GLU A 269 -8.46 -6.25 -27.63
N GLU A 270 -9.17 -7.13 -28.33
CA GLU A 270 -10.28 -7.89 -27.77
C GLU A 270 -10.02 -9.39 -27.85
N LYS A 271 -10.50 -10.11 -26.85
CA LYS A 271 -10.50 -11.57 -26.84
C LYS A 271 -11.71 -12.14 -26.13
N GLU A 272 -12.26 -13.18 -26.70
CA GLU A 272 -13.36 -13.94 -26.12
C GLU A 272 -12.91 -15.37 -25.78
N LEU A 273 -13.38 -15.87 -24.64
CA LEU A 273 -13.14 -17.23 -24.17
C LEU A 273 -14.44 -17.84 -23.66
N THR A 274 -14.73 -19.08 -24.05
CA THR A 274 -15.94 -19.80 -23.62
C THR A 274 -15.58 -20.97 -22.71
N PHE A 275 -16.34 -21.12 -21.63
CA PHE A 275 -16.15 -22.18 -20.64
C PHE A 275 -17.46 -22.91 -20.33
N ASN A 276 -17.40 -24.24 -20.25
CA ASN A 276 -18.57 -25.10 -19.99
C ASN A 276 -18.87 -25.26 -18.49
N PHE A 277 -18.99 -24.15 -17.76
CA PHE A 277 -19.42 -24.11 -16.36
C PHE A 277 -20.07 -22.77 -16.03
N ASN A 278 -20.74 -22.69 -14.88
CA ASN A 278 -21.46 -21.50 -14.45
C ASN A 278 -20.64 -20.66 -13.44
N SER A 279 -20.18 -19.47 -13.84
CA SER A 279 -19.42 -18.55 -12.99
C SER A 279 -20.18 -17.28 -12.63
N LYS A 280 -20.00 -16.77 -11.41
CA LYS A 280 -20.62 -15.53 -10.91
C LYS A 280 -19.73 -14.34 -10.80
N ILE A 281 -18.45 -14.55 -10.58
CA ILE A 281 -17.53 -13.46 -10.35
C ILE A 281 -16.28 -13.73 -11.16
N VAL A 282 -15.78 -12.67 -11.78
CA VAL A 282 -14.46 -12.64 -12.38
C VAL A 282 -13.61 -11.61 -11.64
N LYS A 283 -12.34 -11.92 -11.43
CA LYS A 283 -11.35 -10.98 -10.91
C LYS A 283 -10.02 -11.15 -11.61
N PHE A 284 -9.33 -10.06 -11.87
CA PHE A 284 -7.91 -10.10 -12.17
C PHE A 284 -7.14 -10.53 -10.93
N VAL A 285 -6.11 -11.33 -11.16
CA VAL A 285 -5.29 -11.94 -10.11
C VAL A 285 -3.83 -11.74 -10.51
N GLY A 286 -3.44 -10.47 -10.58
CA GLY A 286 -2.20 -10.00 -11.18
C GLY A 286 -2.32 -9.73 -12.68
N ALA A 287 -1.24 -9.22 -13.28
CA ALA A 287 -1.26 -8.62 -14.62
C ALA A 287 -1.66 -9.56 -15.78
N ASN A 288 -1.44 -10.88 -15.62
CA ASN A 288 -1.57 -11.86 -16.71
C ASN A 288 -2.47 -13.05 -16.34
N LYS A 289 -3.25 -12.95 -15.26
CA LYS A 289 -4.11 -14.02 -14.77
C LYS A 289 -5.45 -13.47 -14.32
N PHE A 290 -6.46 -14.31 -14.38
CA PHE A 290 -7.77 -14.03 -13.82
C PHE A 290 -8.34 -15.27 -13.15
N ALA A 291 -9.24 -15.07 -12.20
CA ALA A 291 -9.98 -16.12 -11.54
C ALA A 291 -11.46 -16.03 -11.88
N LEU A 292 -12.07 -17.18 -12.12
CA LEU A 292 -13.50 -17.36 -12.27
C LEU A 292 -14.04 -18.10 -11.05
N PHE A 293 -14.97 -17.49 -10.34
CA PHE A 293 -15.65 -18.09 -9.19
C PHE A 293 -17.01 -18.64 -9.59
N LEU A 294 -17.31 -19.87 -9.18
CA LEU A 294 -18.50 -20.61 -9.55
C LEU A 294 -19.75 -20.10 -8.82
N VAL A 295 -20.91 -20.26 -9.44
CA VAL A 295 -22.20 -19.99 -8.78
C VAL A 295 -22.36 -20.86 -7.54
N ASN A 296 -22.17 -22.17 -7.74
CA ASN A 296 -22.22 -23.20 -6.71
C ASN A 296 -20.89 -23.94 -6.68
N SER A 297 -20.41 -24.26 -5.47
CA SER A 297 -19.23 -25.10 -5.33
C SER A 297 -19.53 -26.53 -5.82
N VAL A 298 -18.60 -27.13 -6.54
CA VAL A 298 -18.70 -28.52 -7.01
C VAL A 298 -17.49 -29.29 -6.50
N ASN A 299 -17.68 -30.37 -5.73
CA ASN A 299 -16.59 -31.16 -5.15
C ASN A 299 -15.55 -30.32 -4.40
N ASN A 300 -16.01 -29.41 -3.52
CA ASN A 300 -15.16 -28.47 -2.76
C ASN A 300 -14.33 -27.51 -3.64
N ARG A 301 -14.72 -27.33 -4.91
CA ARG A 301 -14.14 -26.36 -5.84
C ARG A 301 -15.04 -25.15 -5.95
N ILE A 302 -14.48 -23.96 -5.74
CA ILE A 302 -15.19 -22.68 -5.79
C ILE A 302 -14.84 -21.86 -7.03
N GLY A 303 -13.82 -22.27 -7.79
CA GLY A 303 -13.39 -21.52 -8.95
C GLY A 303 -12.16 -22.12 -9.63
N TYR A 304 -11.66 -21.37 -10.59
CA TYR A 304 -10.52 -21.73 -11.42
C TYR A 304 -9.65 -20.49 -11.65
N LEU A 305 -8.33 -20.69 -11.68
CA LEU A 305 -7.35 -19.67 -12.07
C LEU A 305 -6.92 -19.93 -13.52
N TYR A 306 -6.93 -18.89 -14.34
CA TYR A 306 -6.58 -18.93 -15.76
C TYR A 306 -5.52 -17.88 -16.09
N SER A 307 -4.73 -18.14 -17.14
CA SER A 307 -3.97 -17.10 -17.83
C SER A 307 -4.89 -16.27 -18.74
N LEU A 308 -4.47 -15.07 -19.16
CA LEU A 308 -5.18 -14.31 -20.21
C LEU A 308 -5.24 -15.05 -21.55
N SER A 309 -4.37 -16.04 -21.78
CA SER A 309 -4.46 -16.90 -22.95
C SER A 309 -5.65 -17.87 -22.91
N GLY A 310 -6.28 -18.07 -21.75
CA GLY A 310 -7.36 -19.03 -21.53
C GLY A 310 -6.87 -20.39 -21.01
N GLN A 311 -5.57 -20.53 -20.75
CA GLN A 311 -5.00 -21.75 -20.19
C GLN A 311 -5.37 -21.86 -18.71
N LYS A 312 -5.95 -23.00 -18.32
CA LYS A 312 -6.23 -23.31 -16.92
C LYS A 312 -4.92 -23.53 -16.17
N LEU A 313 -4.72 -22.78 -15.09
CA LEU A 313 -3.53 -22.87 -14.25
C LEU A 313 -3.78 -23.68 -12.98
N LYS A 314 -4.94 -23.51 -12.34
CA LYS A 314 -5.21 -24.13 -11.02
C LYS A 314 -6.71 -24.23 -10.71
N ASP A 315 -7.10 -25.25 -9.94
CA ASP A 315 -8.39 -25.30 -9.24
C ASP A 315 -8.34 -24.50 -7.93
N ILE A 316 -9.38 -23.72 -7.66
CA ILE A 316 -9.53 -22.99 -6.40
C ILE A 316 -10.49 -23.78 -5.51
N LYS A 317 -10.00 -24.27 -4.38
CA LYS A 317 -10.79 -25.01 -3.38
C LYS A 317 -11.23 -24.07 -2.25
N GLY A 318 -12.43 -24.28 -1.71
CA GLY A 318 -13.02 -23.34 -0.76
C GLY A 318 -14.48 -23.64 -0.43
N ASP A 319 -15.03 -22.81 0.45
CA ASP A 319 -16.47 -22.76 0.74
C ASP A 319 -17.19 -21.82 -0.22
N ASN A 320 -18.50 -22.00 -0.41
CA ASN A 320 -19.28 -21.22 -1.35
C ASN A 320 -19.11 -19.70 -1.11
N VAL A 321 -18.62 -19.01 -2.14
CA VAL A 321 -18.20 -17.61 -2.06
C VAL A 321 -19.42 -16.70 -2.21
N ALA A 322 -19.64 -15.78 -1.27
CA ALA A 322 -20.66 -14.76 -1.33
C ALA A 322 -20.14 -13.45 -1.94
N VAL A 323 -19.02 -12.94 -1.42
CA VAL A 323 -18.40 -11.69 -1.86
C VAL A 323 -16.93 -11.93 -2.20
N VAL A 324 -16.47 -11.21 -3.22
CA VAL A 324 -15.07 -11.17 -3.64
C VAL A 324 -14.65 -9.72 -3.78
N SER A 325 -13.53 -9.37 -3.17
CA SER A 325 -12.89 -8.06 -3.33
C SER A 325 -11.39 -8.19 -3.50
N SER A 326 -10.78 -7.15 -4.05
CA SER A 326 -9.33 -7.05 -4.25
C SER A 326 -8.77 -6.06 -3.24
N TYR A 327 -7.62 -6.38 -2.65
CA TYR A 327 -6.94 -5.53 -1.67
C TYR A 327 -5.44 -5.81 -1.66
N ASN A 328 -4.59 -4.78 -1.87
CA ASN A 328 -3.12 -4.86 -1.77
C ASN A 328 -2.52 -6.17 -2.29
N ASN A 329 -2.68 -6.43 -3.59
CA ASN A 329 -2.19 -7.64 -4.27
C ASN A 329 -2.75 -8.98 -3.75
N SER A 330 -3.90 -8.93 -3.08
CA SER A 330 -4.60 -10.08 -2.51
C SER A 330 -6.07 -10.08 -2.92
N ILE A 331 -6.71 -11.24 -2.80
CA ILE A 331 -8.14 -11.45 -3.02
C ILE A 331 -8.79 -11.83 -1.71
N ILE A 332 -9.79 -11.06 -1.30
CA ILE A 332 -10.62 -11.36 -0.14
C ILE A 332 -11.85 -12.12 -0.63
N LEU A 333 -12.07 -13.30 -0.05
CA LEU A 333 -13.26 -14.12 -0.27
C LEU A 333 -14.01 -14.26 1.05
N THR A 334 -15.32 -14.28 1.00
CA THR A 334 -16.14 -14.57 2.19
C THR A 334 -17.24 -15.54 1.83
N SER A 335 -17.44 -16.54 2.68
CA SER A 335 -18.64 -17.36 2.77
C SER A 335 -19.55 -16.81 3.89
N SER A 336 -20.69 -17.44 4.13
CA SER A 336 -21.57 -17.09 5.26
C SER A 336 -20.90 -17.26 6.63
N SER A 337 -19.88 -18.12 6.74
CA SER A 337 -19.28 -18.50 8.02
C SER A 337 -17.79 -18.15 8.16
N ARG A 338 -17.13 -17.73 7.07
CA ARG A 338 -15.69 -17.46 7.09
C ARG A 338 -15.29 -16.37 6.11
N ILE A 339 -14.24 -15.63 6.46
CA ILE A 339 -13.49 -14.74 5.57
C ILE A 339 -12.11 -15.36 5.30
N TYR A 340 -11.64 -15.21 4.06
CA TYR A 340 -10.36 -15.71 3.58
C TYR A 340 -9.63 -14.60 2.84
N CYS A 341 -8.31 -14.61 2.92
CA CYS A 341 -7.45 -13.79 2.09
C CYS A 341 -6.47 -14.67 1.33
N TYR A 342 -6.41 -14.50 0.02
CA TYR A 342 -5.53 -15.24 -0.86
C TYR A 342 -4.55 -14.31 -1.55
N ASP A 343 -3.35 -14.80 -1.83
CA ASP A 343 -2.44 -14.12 -2.76
C ASP A 343 -2.90 -14.28 -4.23
N TYR A 344 -2.18 -13.66 -5.17
CA TYR A 344 -2.48 -13.80 -6.60
C TYR A 344 -2.11 -15.15 -7.24
N ASN A 345 -1.59 -16.10 -6.48
CA ASN A 345 -1.48 -17.49 -6.90
C ASN A 345 -2.56 -18.37 -6.25
N MET A 346 -3.57 -17.74 -5.64
CA MET A 346 -4.63 -18.40 -4.88
C MET A 346 -4.04 -19.35 -3.82
N ARG A 347 -3.03 -18.89 -3.11
CA ARG A 347 -2.50 -19.48 -1.87
C ARG A 347 -3.14 -18.74 -0.70
N LEU A 348 -3.70 -19.48 0.24
CA LEU A 348 -4.37 -18.92 1.41
C LEU A 348 -3.32 -18.23 2.30
N LEU A 349 -3.48 -16.93 2.54
CA LEU A 349 -2.62 -16.14 3.42
C LEU A 349 -3.12 -16.20 4.87
N TRP A 350 -4.43 -16.06 5.07
CA TRP A 350 -5.07 -16.19 6.37
C TRP A 350 -6.58 -16.39 6.19
N SER A 351 -7.23 -16.90 7.23
CA SER A 351 -8.69 -16.99 7.32
C SER A 351 -9.19 -16.80 8.75
N ALA A 352 -10.43 -16.37 8.90
CA ALA A 352 -11.08 -16.19 10.21
C ALA A 352 -12.56 -16.58 10.15
N PHE A 353 -13.05 -17.25 11.20
CA PHE A 353 -14.46 -17.58 11.35
C PHE A 353 -15.29 -16.35 11.66
N ILE A 354 -16.49 -16.27 11.09
CA ILE A 354 -17.47 -15.24 11.40
C ILE A 354 -18.31 -15.75 12.57
N GLU A 355 -17.93 -15.35 13.79
CA GLU A 355 -18.67 -15.72 15.00
C GLU A 355 -20.12 -15.23 14.96
N ASN A 356 -21.04 -16.08 15.42
CA ASN A 356 -22.48 -15.80 15.39
C ASN A 356 -22.97 -15.39 13.99
N ALA A 357 -22.50 -16.07 12.93
CA ALA A 357 -22.96 -15.82 11.57
C ALA A 357 -24.50 -15.69 11.53
N GLU A 358 -25.01 -14.54 11.09
CA GLU A 358 -26.45 -14.38 10.89
C GLU A 358 -26.95 -15.37 9.83
N ILE A 359 -28.24 -15.68 9.88
CA ILE A 359 -28.94 -16.29 8.76
C ILE A 359 -28.96 -15.24 7.64
N GLY A 360 -27.96 -15.25 6.75
CA GLY A 360 -27.86 -14.26 5.69
C GLY A 360 -26.60 -14.39 4.85
N THR A 361 -26.64 -13.79 3.66
CA THR A 361 -25.49 -13.71 2.75
C THR A 361 -24.71 -12.43 3.01
N PRO A 362 -23.38 -12.50 3.19
CA PRO A 362 -22.54 -11.30 3.21
C PRO A 362 -22.78 -10.41 1.99
N ILE A 363 -22.85 -9.10 2.21
CA ILE A 363 -23.06 -8.09 1.16
C ILE A 363 -21.77 -7.32 0.84
N PHE A 364 -20.89 -7.14 1.82
CA PHE A 364 -19.59 -6.50 1.64
C PHE A 364 -18.53 -7.23 2.46
N ALA A 365 -17.33 -7.34 1.92
CA ALA A 365 -16.16 -7.71 2.69
C ALA A 365 -14.92 -7.10 2.06
N ASN A 366 -14.01 -6.60 2.89
CA ASN A 366 -12.71 -6.13 2.45
C ASN A 366 -11.75 -5.98 3.63
N CYS A 367 -10.50 -5.62 3.34
CA CYS A 367 -9.51 -5.15 4.28
C CYS A 367 -9.35 -3.63 4.22
N TYR A 368 -8.76 -3.07 5.27
CA TYR A 368 -8.40 -1.66 5.37
C TYR A 368 -7.24 -1.49 6.36
N ALA A 369 -6.74 -0.26 6.48
CA ALA A 369 -5.59 0.09 7.33
C ALA A 369 -4.37 -0.81 7.10
N SER A 370 -3.92 -0.90 5.85
CA SER A 370 -2.80 -1.76 5.43
C SER A 370 -2.98 -3.26 5.79
N GLY A 371 -4.22 -3.71 5.96
CA GLY A 371 -4.59 -5.09 6.22
C GLY A 371 -4.61 -5.47 7.70
N GLU A 372 -4.36 -4.52 8.60
CA GLU A 372 -4.50 -4.72 10.05
C GLU A 372 -5.96 -5.02 10.44
N TYR A 373 -6.92 -4.58 9.62
CA TYR A 373 -8.32 -4.85 9.85
C TYR A 373 -8.98 -5.43 8.60
N ALA A 374 -9.96 -6.30 8.83
CA ALA A 374 -10.89 -6.77 7.81
C ALA A 374 -12.31 -6.58 8.30
N TYR A 375 -13.27 -6.54 7.39
CA TYR A 375 -14.68 -6.54 7.75
C TYR A 375 -15.48 -7.47 6.86
N VAL A 376 -16.56 -8.00 7.42
CA VAL A 376 -17.65 -8.65 6.69
C VAL A 376 -18.94 -8.01 7.15
N ALA A 377 -19.74 -7.52 6.21
CA ALA A 377 -21.03 -6.91 6.48
C ALA A 377 -22.16 -7.74 5.88
N PHE A 378 -23.23 -7.83 6.64
CA PHE A 378 -24.55 -8.36 6.32
C PHE A 378 -25.54 -7.18 6.28
N SER A 379 -26.80 -7.45 5.96
CA SER A 379 -27.82 -6.39 5.88
C SER A 379 -27.97 -5.61 7.21
N ASN A 380 -27.89 -6.29 8.35
CA ASN A 380 -28.15 -5.69 9.67
C ASN A 380 -26.97 -5.76 10.65
N ARG A 381 -25.81 -6.20 10.18
CA ARG A 381 -24.67 -6.47 11.05
C ARG A 381 -23.35 -6.30 10.31
N ILE A 382 -22.34 -5.86 11.02
CA ILE A 382 -20.95 -5.88 10.54
C ILE A 382 -20.07 -6.57 11.57
N VAL A 383 -19.14 -7.40 11.09
CA VAL A 383 -18.11 -8.05 11.90
C VAL A 383 -16.77 -7.50 11.45
N ILE A 384 -16.01 -6.96 12.39
CA ILE A 384 -14.68 -6.39 12.14
C ILE A 384 -13.65 -7.30 12.79
N PHE A 385 -12.69 -7.71 11.99
CA PHE A 385 -11.55 -8.53 12.40
C PHE A 385 -10.35 -7.62 12.62
N THR A 386 -9.65 -7.82 13.73
CA THR A 386 -8.38 -7.16 14.02
C THR A 386 -7.27 -8.18 13.91
N ARG A 387 -6.27 -7.87 13.09
CA ARG A 387 -5.12 -8.72 12.79
C ARG A 387 -3.86 -8.06 13.31
N LYS A 388 -3.12 -8.80 14.13
CA LYS A 388 -1.82 -8.34 14.61
C LYS A 388 -0.75 -8.61 13.54
N LEU A 389 -0.37 -7.57 12.79
CA LEU A 389 0.62 -7.69 11.71
C LEU A 389 2.07 -7.49 12.14
N LYS A 390 2.27 -6.88 13.31
CA LYS A 390 3.59 -6.65 13.92
C LYS A 390 3.56 -7.06 15.39
N TYR A 391 4.68 -7.60 15.85
CA TYR A 391 4.89 -8.10 17.19
C TYR A 391 6.03 -7.34 17.85
N LEU A 392 5.85 -7.00 19.12
CA LEU A 392 6.88 -6.39 19.95
C LEU A 392 7.93 -7.44 20.29
N LEU A 393 9.17 -7.20 19.89
CA LEU A 393 10.34 -7.94 20.34
C LEU A 393 11.09 -7.06 21.33
N THR A 394 11.18 -7.52 22.57
CA THR A 394 12.00 -6.93 23.62
C THR A 394 13.21 -7.81 23.85
N ILE A 395 14.39 -7.20 23.87
CA ILE A 395 15.65 -7.87 24.21
C ILE A 395 16.14 -7.28 25.52
N ALA A 396 16.25 -8.11 26.54
CA ALA A 396 16.83 -7.78 27.83
C ALA A 396 18.24 -8.35 27.90
N LEU A 397 19.24 -7.49 28.05
CA LEU A 397 20.66 -7.86 28.13
C LEU A 397 21.20 -7.61 29.53
N THR A 398 21.75 -8.66 30.14
CA THR A 398 22.46 -8.60 31.41
C THR A 398 23.85 -9.23 31.30
N ASP A 399 24.73 -8.97 32.26
CA ASP A 399 25.95 -9.76 32.44
C ASP A 399 25.65 -11.07 33.20
N THR A 400 26.69 -11.85 33.49
CA THR A 400 26.61 -13.09 34.27
C THR A 400 26.23 -12.84 35.74
N ASP A 401 26.36 -11.60 36.22
CA ASP A 401 25.97 -11.17 37.57
C ASP A 401 24.54 -10.58 37.59
N ASN A 402 23.78 -10.74 36.50
CA ASN A 402 22.45 -10.15 36.27
C ASN A 402 22.40 -8.61 36.29
N LYS A 403 23.53 -7.91 36.09
CA LYS A 403 23.53 -6.46 35.94
C LYS A 403 23.13 -6.08 34.51
N PRO A 404 22.25 -5.09 34.32
CA PRO A 404 21.84 -4.68 32.98
C PRO A 404 23.01 -4.12 32.18
N ILE A 405 23.17 -4.58 30.94
CA ILE A 405 24.19 -4.07 30.02
C ILE A 405 23.59 -2.91 29.21
N GLN A 406 24.02 -1.70 29.53
CA GLN A 406 23.59 -0.48 28.85
C GLN A 406 24.36 -0.26 27.55
N LYS A 407 23.74 0.41 26.56
CA LYS A 407 24.35 0.76 25.27
C LYS A 407 24.88 -0.45 24.47
N ALA A 408 24.41 -1.66 24.77
CA ALA A 408 24.72 -2.84 23.99
C ALA A 408 24.04 -2.73 22.63
N THR A 409 24.77 -2.99 21.56
CA THR A 409 24.25 -2.93 20.19
C THR A 409 23.47 -4.20 19.88
N VAL A 410 22.24 -4.01 19.41
CA VAL A 410 21.36 -5.04 18.88
C VAL A 410 21.21 -4.83 17.38
N LEU A 411 21.49 -5.84 16.58
CA LEU A 411 21.24 -5.88 15.15
C LEU A 411 20.33 -7.05 14.80
N ILE A 412 19.25 -6.80 14.06
CA ILE A 412 18.29 -7.83 13.66
C ILE A 412 18.24 -7.91 12.14
N ILE A 413 18.43 -9.13 11.64
CA ILE A 413 18.49 -9.47 10.23
C ILE A 413 17.37 -10.48 9.94
N ASN A 414 16.65 -10.32 8.83
CA ASN A 414 15.66 -11.31 8.42
C ASN A 414 16.29 -12.54 7.73
N ASP A 415 15.48 -13.55 7.47
CA ASP A 415 15.81 -14.75 6.69
C ASP A 415 16.47 -14.48 5.32
N LYS A 416 16.26 -13.30 4.73
CA LYS A 416 16.87 -12.85 3.46
C LYS A 416 18.21 -12.13 3.64
N GLY A 417 18.76 -12.09 4.85
CA GLY A 417 20.02 -11.39 5.13
C GLY A 417 19.90 -9.86 5.16
N SER A 418 18.69 -9.30 5.09
CA SER A 418 18.47 -7.85 5.14
C SER A 418 18.29 -7.35 6.56
N LYS A 419 18.95 -6.24 6.90
CA LYS A 419 18.77 -5.55 8.19
C LYS A 419 17.33 -5.02 8.32
N VAL A 420 16.63 -5.43 9.38
CA VAL A 420 15.24 -5.01 9.65
C VAL A 420 15.12 -4.12 10.89
N ALA A 421 16.06 -4.20 11.82
CA ALA A 421 16.16 -3.30 12.97
C ALA A 421 17.61 -3.22 13.48
N GLU A 422 17.99 -2.09 14.05
CA GLU A 422 19.27 -1.88 14.74
C GLU A 422 19.09 -0.81 15.81
N GLY A 423 19.76 -0.96 16.96
CA GLY A 423 19.78 0.05 18.00
C GLY A 423 20.59 -0.38 19.20
N GLN A 424 20.42 0.35 20.31
CA GLN A 424 21.15 0.13 21.54
C GLN A 424 20.21 -0.14 22.71
N THR A 425 20.66 -0.89 23.71
CA THR A 425 19.94 -1.05 24.96
C THR A 425 19.90 0.23 25.79
N ASP A 426 18.79 0.45 26.47
CA ASP A 426 18.60 1.57 27.39
C ASP A 426 19.36 1.38 28.71
N GLN A 427 19.14 2.30 29.66
CA GLN A 427 19.75 2.27 30.99
C GLN A 427 19.38 1.04 31.84
N TYR A 428 18.33 0.32 31.46
CA TYR A 428 17.86 -0.89 32.13
C TYR A 428 18.23 -2.15 31.34
N GLY A 429 19.02 -2.04 30.27
CA GLY A 429 19.46 -3.15 29.45
C GLY A 429 18.41 -3.63 28.44
N TYR A 430 17.36 -2.85 28.16
CA TYR A 430 16.30 -3.24 27.22
C TYR A 430 16.46 -2.59 25.85
N PHE A 431 16.16 -3.35 24.81
CA PHE A 431 15.94 -2.88 23.45
C PHE A 431 14.57 -3.35 22.96
N ASN A 432 13.76 -2.45 22.41
CA ASN A 432 12.38 -2.72 21.97
C ASN A 432 12.21 -2.41 20.48
N THR A 433 11.60 -3.31 19.72
CA THR A 433 11.26 -3.07 18.31
C THR A 433 10.01 -3.83 17.86
N TYR A 434 9.35 -3.37 16.80
CA TYR A 434 8.17 -4.03 16.22
C TYR A 434 8.50 -4.65 14.87
N LEU A 435 8.38 -5.98 14.77
CA LEU A 435 8.70 -6.74 13.57
C LEU A 435 7.49 -7.54 13.08
N LYS A 436 7.44 -7.85 11.79
CA LYS A 436 6.41 -8.75 11.24
C LYS A 436 6.63 -10.18 11.75
N ASN A 437 5.63 -11.05 11.64
CA ASN A 437 5.85 -12.48 11.83
C ASN A 437 6.94 -12.96 10.85
N GLY A 438 7.94 -13.69 11.35
CA GLY A 438 9.01 -14.24 10.54
C GLY A 438 10.17 -14.81 11.36
N ILE A 439 11.17 -15.34 10.65
CA ILE A 439 12.41 -15.83 11.24
C ILE A 439 13.46 -14.70 11.17
N TYR A 440 14.13 -14.48 12.30
CA TYR A 440 15.11 -13.42 12.47
C TYR A 440 16.38 -13.93 13.12
N LYS A 441 17.50 -13.39 12.68
CA LYS A 441 18.82 -13.53 13.30
C LYS A 441 19.14 -12.25 14.06
N ILE A 442 19.40 -12.39 15.35
CA ILE A 442 19.70 -11.32 16.29
C ILE A 442 21.19 -11.40 16.63
N LEU A 443 21.91 -10.30 16.45
CA LEU A 443 23.30 -10.14 16.82
C LEU A 443 23.40 -9.13 17.95
N LEU A 444 24.07 -9.54 19.02
CA LEU A 444 24.20 -8.81 20.28
C LEU A 444 25.68 -8.56 20.52
N SER A 445 26.04 -7.31 20.80
CA SER A 445 27.43 -6.93 21.07
C SER A 445 27.48 -5.80 22.11
N ALA A 446 28.43 -5.88 23.03
CA ALA A 446 28.64 -4.86 24.05
C ALA A 446 30.12 -4.75 24.42
N TYR A 447 30.57 -3.55 24.77
CA TYR A 447 31.97 -3.32 25.14
C TYR A 447 32.36 -4.13 26.39
N GLY A 448 33.45 -4.89 26.31
CA GLY A 448 33.92 -5.74 27.41
C GLY A 448 33.21 -7.08 27.54
N TYR A 449 32.33 -7.43 26.58
CA TYR A 449 31.55 -8.66 26.58
C TYR A 449 31.73 -9.46 25.29
N THR A 450 31.49 -10.77 25.36
CA THR A 450 31.47 -11.65 24.20
C THR A 450 30.22 -11.39 23.34
N ASN A 451 30.39 -11.41 22.02
CA ASN A 451 29.28 -11.24 21.09
C ASN A 451 28.41 -12.50 21.06
N LYS A 452 27.10 -12.34 20.89
CA LYS A 452 26.15 -13.45 20.81
C LYS A 452 25.25 -13.31 19.60
N THR A 453 24.98 -14.44 18.97
CA THR A 453 24.05 -14.53 17.85
C THR A 453 22.96 -15.54 18.19
N PHE A 454 21.71 -15.19 17.87
CA PHE A 454 20.55 -16.02 18.16
C PHE A 454 19.55 -15.97 17.01
N GLU A 455 18.86 -17.08 16.75
CA GLU A 455 17.77 -17.14 15.77
C GLU A 455 16.44 -17.34 16.48
N ILE A 456 15.42 -16.58 16.05
CA ILE A 456 14.07 -16.67 16.60
C ILE A 456 13.03 -16.70 15.48
N GLU A 457 12.00 -17.52 15.66
CA GLU A 457 10.75 -17.40 14.91
C GLU A 457 9.76 -16.54 15.72
N LEU A 458 9.54 -15.30 15.28
CA LEU A 458 8.66 -14.36 15.97
C LEU A 458 7.21 -14.55 15.52
N LYS A 459 6.36 -15.07 16.41
CA LYS A 459 4.92 -15.30 16.15
C LYS A 459 3.99 -14.52 17.10
N GLU A 460 4.53 -14.00 18.19
CA GLU A 460 3.83 -13.26 19.23
C GLU A 460 4.76 -12.20 19.84
N ASP A 461 4.23 -11.35 20.71
CA ASP A 461 5.10 -10.42 21.46
C ASP A 461 5.96 -11.23 22.41
N VAL A 462 7.26 -10.96 22.44
CA VAL A 462 8.20 -11.77 23.21
C VAL A 462 9.29 -10.91 23.85
N ILE A 463 9.66 -11.29 25.07
CA ILE A 463 10.80 -10.76 25.80
C ILE A 463 11.87 -11.84 25.84
N LEU A 464 13.01 -11.58 25.20
CA LEU A 464 14.17 -12.46 25.21
C LEU A 464 15.19 -11.97 26.22
N HIS A 465 15.61 -12.85 27.12
CA HIS A 465 16.65 -12.58 28.09
C HIS A 465 17.96 -13.19 27.62
N PHE A 466 19.00 -12.36 27.51
CA PHE A 466 20.34 -12.79 27.16
C PHE A 466 21.32 -12.34 28.23
N SER A 467 22.18 -13.26 28.64
CA SER A 467 23.39 -12.93 29.40
C SER A 467 24.60 -12.95 28.46
N LEU A 468 25.44 -11.92 28.53
CA LEU A 468 26.74 -11.89 27.86
C LEU A 468 27.86 -12.07 28.89
N GLU A 469 28.85 -12.87 28.54
CA GLU A 469 30.03 -13.12 29.38
C GLU A 469 31.03 -11.97 29.20
N LYS A 470 31.67 -11.54 30.29
CA LYS A 470 32.79 -10.60 30.19
C LYS A 470 33.93 -11.30 29.47
N VAL A 471 34.64 -10.56 28.62
CA VAL A 471 35.84 -11.09 27.99
C VAL A 471 36.90 -11.27 29.09
N ASP A 472 37.26 -12.51 29.42
CA ASP A 472 38.33 -12.82 30.37
C ASP A 472 39.68 -12.41 29.77
N ILE A 473 40.24 -11.35 30.32
CA ILE A 473 41.50 -10.76 29.88
C ILE A 473 42.66 -11.58 30.48
N ILE A 474 43.11 -12.63 29.77
CA ILE A 474 44.31 -13.41 30.15
C ILE A 474 45.57 -12.95 29.38
N LYS A 475 45.42 -12.08 28.38
CA LYS A 475 46.55 -11.46 27.68
C LYS A 475 46.78 -10.04 28.21
N PRO A 476 48.04 -9.54 28.28
CA PRO A 476 48.29 -8.14 28.58
C PRO A 476 47.45 -7.27 27.64
N VAL A 477 46.71 -6.34 28.25
CA VAL A 477 45.79 -5.44 27.55
C VAL A 477 46.42 -4.07 27.49
N ASN A 478 46.45 -3.53 26.28
CA ASN A 478 46.83 -2.17 26.03
C ASN A 478 45.56 -1.32 26.05
N GLU A 479 45.57 -0.25 26.85
CA GLU A 479 44.56 0.79 26.77
C GLU A 479 44.88 1.72 25.59
N ILE A 480 43.97 1.78 24.63
CA ILE A 480 44.10 2.58 23.42
C ILE A 480 43.00 3.61 23.37
N PHE A 481 43.40 4.86 23.25
CA PHE A 481 42.49 5.96 23.01
C PHE A 481 42.29 6.18 21.51
N VAL A 482 41.08 5.97 21.00
CA VAL A 482 40.74 6.14 19.60
C VAL A 482 40.10 7.50 19.38
N LYS A 483 40.62 8.26 18.41
CA LYS A 483 40.00 9.48 17.89
C LYS A 483 39.68 9.33 16.42
N ILE A 484 38.51 9.83 16.03
CA ILE A 484 38.13 9.92 14.62
C ILE A 484 38.04 11.40 14.25
N LEU A 485 38.87 11.81 13.30
CA LEU A 485 38.98 13.19 12.86
C LEU A 485 38.37 13.37 11.48
N ASN A 486 37.83 14.56 11.21
CA ASN A 486 37.53 15.00 9.85
C ASN A 486 38.76 15.64 9.18
N GLU A 487 38.64 15.99 7.89
CA GLU A 487 39.70 16.63 7.10
C GLU A 487 40.22 17.96 7.68
N LYS A 488 39.50 18.60 8.62
CA LYS A 488 39.89 19.83 9.30
C LYS A 488 40.62 19.58 10.62
N GLY A 489 40.78 18.32 11.03
CA GLY A 489 41.38 17.94 12.32
C GLY A 489 40.40 18.03 13.50
N GLU A 490 39.10 18.18 13.27
CA GLU A 490 38.08 18.21 14.32
C GLU A 490 37.64 16.79 14.66
N ASN A 491 37.44 16.47 15.94
CA ASN A 491 36.88 15.19 16.35
C ASN A 491 35.42 15.07 15.91
N ILE A 492 35.08 13.95 15.30
CA ILE A 492 33.71 13.63 14.86
C ILE A 492 33.25 12.32 15.48
N GLU A 493 31.94 12.24 15.70
CA GLU A 493 31.30 10.99 16.07
C GLU A 493 31.21 10.07 14.84
N ALA A 494 31.66 8.83 14.97
CA ALA A 494 31.67 7.85 13.88
C ALA A 494 31.67 6.42 14.40
N TRP A 495 31.18 5.50 13.57
CA TRP A 495 31.22 4.08 13.87
C TRP A 495 32.62 3.53 13.65
N LEU A 496 33.04 2.63 14.52
CA LEU A 496 34.30 1.90 14.46
C LEU A 496 34.01 0.40 14.54
N THR A 497 34.60 -0.36 13.63
CA THR A 497 34.73 -1.81 13.74
C THR A 497 36.18 -2.19 13.92
N ILE A 498 36.44 -3.16 14.78
CA ILE A 498 37.77 -3.72 15.00
C ILE A 498 37.67 -5.20 14.69
N SER A 499 38.48 -5.67 13.76
CA SER A 499 38.62 -7.09 13.44
C SER A 499 40.05 -7.55 13.64
N ASP A 500 40.25 -8.85 13.85
CA ASP A 500 41.57 -9.46 13.72
C ASP A 500 42.00 -9.59 12.25
N LEU A 501 43.12 -10.28 11.99
CA LEU A 501 43.68 -10.50 10.66
C LEU A 501 42.94 -11.59 9.88
N GLU A 502 42.28 -12.50 10.57
CA GLU A 502 41.39 -13.53 10.03
C GLU A 502 40.04 -12.94 9.59
N GLY A 503 39.74 -11.70 9.98
CA GLY A 503 38.53 -10.96 9.63
C GLY A 503 37.38 -11.16 10.61
N GLU A 504 37.63 -11.77 11.78
CA GLU A 504 36.64 -11.91 12.83
C GLU A 504 36.36 -10.54 13.47
N LEU A 505 35.08 -10.18 13.54
CA LEU A 505 34.64 -8.91 14.12
C LEU A 505 34.67 -8.97 15.65
N LEU A 506 35.60 -8.25 16.26
CA LEU A 506 35.76 -8.17 17.71
C LEU A 506 34.88 -7.08 18.33
N TYR A 507 34.91 -5.89 17.74
CA TYR A 507 34.13 -4.73 18.24
C TYR A 507 33.37 -4.05 17.11
N LYS A 508 32.16 -3.58 17.43
CA LYS A 508 31.43 -2.56 16.66
C LYS A 508 30.88 -1.52 17.63
N VAL A 509 31.41 -0.31 17.59
CA VAL A 509 31.14 0.71 18.60
C VAL A 509 31.02 2.09 17.95
N LEU A 510 30.19 2.95 18.54
CA LEU A 510 30.13 4.37 18.18
C LEU A 510 31.20 5.12 18.99
N VAL A 511 32.17 5.71 18.31
CA VAL A 511 33.21 6.54 18.94
C VAL A 511 32.66 7.96 19.06
N PRO A 512 32.49 8.50 20.28
CA PRO A 512 32.01 9.87 20.48
C PRO A 512 33.08 10.88 20.08
N SER A 513 32.69 12.15 19.90
CA SER A 513 33.61 13.25 19.57
C SER A 513 34.65 13.53 20.67
N SER A 514 34.47 13.00 21.89
CA SER A 514 35.49 13.02 22.95
C SER A 514 36.59 11.98 22.77
N GLY A 515 36.46 11.04 21.83
CA GLY A 515 37.29 9.85 21.70
C GLY A 515 36.81 8.70 22.59
N LEU A 516 37.35 7.50 22.35
CA LEU A 516 36.97 6.25 23.03
C LEU A 516 38.21 5.50 23.51
N THR A 517 38.30 5.18 24.79
CA THR A 517 39.33 4.27 25.31
C THR A 517 38.85 2.82 25.17
N LEU A 518 39.70 1.97 24.62
CA LEU A 518 39.46 0.55 24.38
C LEU A 518 40.56 -0.30 25.01
N SER A 519 40.17 -1.45 25.52
CA SER A 519 41.06 -2.47 26.03
C SER A 519 41.23 -3.59 24.99
N LEU A 520 42.42 -3.68 24.37
CA LEU A 520 42.76 -4.74 23.42
C LEU A 520 43.96 -5.54 23.89
N ALA A 521 43.87 -6.86 23.74
CA ALA A 521 45.01 -7.75 23.96
C ALA A 521 46.14 -7.45 22.96
N ASP A 522 47.35 -7.92 23.27
CA ASP A 522 48.44 -7.96 22.30
C ASP A 522 48.03 -8.70 21.02
N GLY A 523 48.26 -8.08 19.87
CA GLY A 523 47.77 -8.56 18.58
C GLY A 523 47.81 -7.52 17.47
N ARG A 524 47.34 -7.92 16.29
CA ARG A 524 47.23 -7.05 15.11
C ARG A 524 45.78 -6.95 14.68
N TYR A 525 45.31 -5.72 14.55
CA TYR A 525 43.90 -5.44 14.37
C TYR A 525 43.66 -4.46 13.23
N ASN A 526 42.59 -4.66 12.49
CA ASN A 526 42.12 -3.70 11.50
C ASN A 526 41.01 -2.83 12.08
N PHE A 527 41.32 -1.55 12.30
CA PHE A 527 40.37 -0.54 12.76
C PHE A 527 39.72 0.09 11.54
N THR A 528 38.42 -0.10 11.36
CA THR A 528 37.67 0.46 10.24
C THR A 528 36.61 1.42 10.74
N ALA A 529 36.77 2.70 10.42
CA ALA A 529 35.86 3.76 10.81
C ALA A 529 34.98 4.22 9.64
N TRP A 530 33.72 4.54 9.91
CA TRP A 530 32.82 5.14 8.92
C TRP A 530 31.75 6.04 9.56
N ALA A 531 31.28 6.99 8.77
CA ALA A 531 30.14 7.83 9.08
C ALA A 531 29.37 8.12 7.77
N GLU A 532 28.07 8.42 7.86
CA GLU A 532 27.18 8.52 6.69
C GLU A 532 27.74 9.41 5.56
N LYS A 533 28.26 10.59 5.94
CA LYS A 533 28.79 11.62 5.03
C LYS A 533 30.24 11.44 4.62
N TYR A 534 30.90 10.38 5.08
CA TYR A 534 32.34 10.20 4.93
C TYR A 534 32.67 8.89 4.23
N TYR A 535 33.83 8.83 3.58
CA TYR A 535 34.42 7.60 3.10
C TYR A 535 34.93 6.76 4.26
N THR A 536 34.67 5.46 4.22
CA THR A 536 35.21 4.49 5.18
C THR A 536 36.74 4.50 5.12
N THR A 537 37.38 4.48 6.29
CA THR A 537 38.85 4.44 6.41
C THR A 537 39.25 3.30 7.31
N SER A 538 40.27 2.55 6.91
CA SER A 538 40.83 1.44 7.67
C SER A 538 42.28 1.72 8.06
N LYS A 539 42.68 1.28 9.25
CA LYS A 539 44.03 1.41 9.78
C LYS A 539 44.42 0.13 10.51
N LEU A 540 45.56 -0.44 10.14
CA LEU A 540 46.15 -1.55 10.87
C LEU A 540 46.84 -1.03 12.14
N VAL A 541 46.60 -1.69 13.26
CA VAL A 541 47.14 -1.35 14.59
C VAL A 541 47.79 -2.60 15.18
N GLU A 542 49.06 -2.51 15.54
CA GLU A 542 49.82 -3.60 16.18
C GLU A 542 50.10 -3.27 17.66
N LEU A 543 49.93 -4.25 18.54
CA LEU A 543 50.07 -4.11 20.00
C LEU A 543 50.92 -5.26 20.59
N PRO A 544 51.85 -4.98 21.52
CA PRO A 544 52.23 -3.66 22.02
C PRO A 544 53.24 -2.98 21.09
N GLY A 545 53.13 -1.67 20.84
CA GLY A 545 54.04 -0.95 19.95
C GLY A 545 53.48 0.29 19.25
N ALA A 546 52.16 0.48 19.24
CA ALA A 546 51.52 1.74 18.85
C ALA A 546 51.61 2.77 19.99
N SER A 547 51.58 4.08 19.66
CA SER A 547 51.16 5.07 20.66
C SER A 547 49.84 4.62 21.27
N ASN A 548 49.62 4.87 22.57
CA ASN A 548 48.33 4.63 23.24
C ASN A 548 47.17 5.47 22.66
N GLU A 549 47.38 6.14 21.52
CA GLU A 549 46.40 6.88 20.76
C GLU A 549 46.37 6.38 19.30
N VAL A 550 45.18 6.04 18.82
CA VAL A 550 44.92 5.67 17.42
C VAL A 550 44.00 6.70 16.79
N THR A 551 44.53 7.44 15.82
CA THR A 551 43.74 8.39 15.03
C THR A 551 43.35 7.80 13.68
N LEU A 552 42.06 7.88 13.32
CA LEU A 552 41.54 7.63 11.98
C LEU A 552 41.01 8.94 11.37
N LEU A 553 41.38 9.23 10.12
CA LEU A 553 40.95 10.44 9.41
C LEU A 553 39.88 10.07 8.38
N LEU A 554 38.65 10.54 8.56
CA LEU A 554 37.56 10.36 7.62
C LEU A 554 37.47 11.53 6.65
N LYS A 555 37.40 11.23 5.35
CA LYS A 555 37.23 12.22 4.28
C LYS A 555 35.76 12.40 3.91
N LEU A 556 35.29 13.63 3.80
CA LEU A 556 33.93 13.93 3.37
C LEU A 556 33.70 13.43 1.95
N LYS A 557 32.55 12.80 1.72
CA LYS A 557 32.07 12.50 0.36
C LYS A 557 31.72 13.82 -0.32
N LYS A 558 32.27 14.04 -1.52
CA LYS A 558 32.06 15.23 -2.32
C LYS A 558 31.58 14.83 -3.72
N TYR A 559 30.62 15.57 -4.24
CA TYR A 559 29.92 15.25 -5.49
C TYR A 559 29.76 16.50 -6.35
N ASN A 560 29.45 16.29 -7.62
CA ASN A 560 29.14 17.34 -8.56
C ASN A 560 27.61 17.50 -8.68
N LEU A 561 27.14 18.74 -8.63
CA LEU A 561 25.74 19.10 -8.86
C LEU A 561 25.63 19.93 -10.13
N THR A 562 25.01 19.36 -11.16
CA THR A 562 24.70 20.06 -12.41
C THR A 562 23.24 20.52 -12.38
N ILE A 563 22.98 21.77 -12.70
CA ILE A 563 21.65 22.36 -12.77
C ILE A 563 21.44 22.86 -14.19
N CYS A 564 20.44 22.32 -14.87
CA CYS A 564 20.07 22.69 -16.24
C CYS A 564 18.70 23.34 -16.24
N ILE A 565 18.57 24.49 -16.91
CA ILE A 565 17.29 25.14 -17.16
C ILE A 565 16.76 24.64 -18.50
N VAL A 566 15.57 24.04 -18.48
CA VAL A 566 14.95 23.41 -19.65
C VAL A 566 13.62 24.08 -19.98
N ASN A 567 13.20 24.01 -21.25
CA ASN A 567 11.92 24.54 -21.73
C ASN A 567 11.68 26.04 -21.45
N ALA A 568 12.75 26.82 -21.29
CA ALA A 568 12.69 28.27 -21.14
C ALA A 568 13.85 28.92 -21.92
N THR A 569 13.54 29.92 -22.73
CA THR A 569 14.54 30.83 -23.32
C THR A 569 14.78 31.94 -22.31
N ILE A 570 15.96 31.97 -21.71
CA ILE A 570 16.34 32.93 -20.67
C ILE A 570 17.41 33.87 -21.19
N ASP A 571 17.35 35.15 -20.81
CA ASP A 571 18.46 36.09 -21.03
C ASP A 571 19.57 35.85 -19.99
N TYR A 572 19.16 35.66 -18.73
CA TYR A 572 20.01 35.26 -17.62
C TYR A 572 19.23 34.50 -16.55
N ALA A 573 19.91 33.68 -15.74
CA ALA A 573 19.35 33.10 -14.52
C ALA A 573 20.37 33.10 -13.38
N ASN A 574 19.91 33.50 -12.20
CA ASN A 574 20.66 33.50 -10.95
C ASN A 574 20.34 32.22 -10.18
N ILE A 575 21.35 31.36 -10.00
CA ILE A 575 21.22 30.06 -9.35
C ILE A 575 21.98 30.09 -8.02
N ARG A 576 21.23 29.96 -6.93
CA ARG A 576 21.76 29.89 -5.56
C ARG A 576 21.56 28.48 -5.01
N VAL A 577 22.62 27.86 -4.53
CA VAL A 577 22.62 26.55 -3.88
C VAL A 577 22.98 26.74 -2.41
N LEU A 578 21.98 26.65 -1.54
CA LEU A 578 22.13 26.82 -0.10
C LEU A 578 22.24 25.46 0.59
N ASN A 579 23.35 25.22 1.30
CA ASN A 579 23.47 24.08 2.20
C ASN A 579 22.59 24.33 3.43
N LEU A 580 21.61 23.46 3.68
CA LEU A 580 20.66 23.60 4.78
C LEU A 580 21.25 23.23 6.15
N GLU A 581 22.43 22.62 6.19
CA GLU A 581 23.09 22.13 7.40
C GLU A 581 24.30 22.99 7.79
N GLY A 582 25.04 23.49 6.80
CA GLY A 582 26.25 24.31 7.00
C GLY A 582 26.06 25.80 6.72
N TYR A 583 24.87 26.21 6.26
CA TYR A 583 24.54 27.59 5.86
C TYR A 583 25.52 28.21 4.85
N THR A 584 26.22 27.39 4.07
CA THR A 584 27.04 27.85 2.96
C THR A 584 26.17 28.07 1.73
N GLU A 585 26.35 29.20 1.06
CA GLU A 585 25.66 29.53 -0.19
C GLU A 585 26.67 29.53 -1.34
N LEU A 586 26.37 28.75 -2.37
CA LEU A 586 27.08 28.81 -3.64
C LEU A 586 26.20 29.57 -4.64
N PHE A 587 26.81 30.45 -5.41
CA PHE A 587 26.11 31.29 -6.38
C PHE A 587 26.79 31.18 -7.74
N LYS A 588 25.99 30.99 -8.78
CA LYS A 588 26.40 31.18 -10.17
C LYS A 588 25.27 31.84 -10.97
N GLN A 589 25.65 32.64 -11.94
CA GLN A 589 24.75 33.20 -12.95
C GLN A 589 25.05 32.52 -14.29
N ILE A 590 24.01 32.21 -15.05
CA ILE A 590 24.12 31.74 -16.45
C ILE A 590 23.38 32.70 -17.37
N ASN A 591 23.83 32.81 -18.62
CA ASN A 591 23.27 33.69 -19.65
C ASN A 591 22.60 32.89 -20.78
N SER A 592 22.04 33.56 -21.78
CA SER A 592 21.33 32.95 -22.91
C SER A 592 22.11 31.91 -23.72
N SER A 593 23.45 31.92 -23.67
CA SER A 593 24.31 30.91 -24.32
C SER A 593 24.59 29.68 -23.47
N GLU A 594 24.18 29.66 -22.20
CA GLU A 594 24.48 28.61 -21.22
C GLU A 594 23.18 28.07 -20.62
N HIS A 595 22.88 26.79 -20.88
CA HIS A 595 21.68 26.16 -20.34
C HIS A 595 21.92 25.36 -19.05
N CYS A 596 23.17 25.09 -18.70
CA CYS A 596 23.52 24.28 -17.54
C CYS A 596 24.70 24.89 -16.77
N VAL A 597 24.68 24.72 -15.45
CA VAL A 597 25.77 25.10 -14.57
C VAL A 597 26.17 23.92 -13.67
N MET A 598 27.47 23.69 -13.52
CA MET A 598 27.99 22.66 -12.62
C MET A 598 28.66 23.30 -11.41
N PHE A 599 28.31 22.81 -10.23
CA PHE A 599 28.99 23.05 -8.97
C PHE A 599 29.78 21.79 -8.61
N THR A 600 31.09 21.90 -8.48
CA THR A 600 31.97 20.74 -8.29
C THR A 600 32.40 20.58 -6.84
N ASN A 601 32.71 19.34 -6.46
CA ASN A 601 33.32 19.01 -5.16
C ASN A 601 32.50 19.48 -3.94
N ILE A 602 31.17 19.43 -4.05
CA ILE A 602 30.24 19.83 -3.01
C ILE A 602 30.08 18.70 -1.98
N PRO A 603 30.18 18.98 -0.66
CA PRO A 603 29.95 17.96 0.36
C PRO A 603 28.57 17.31 0.26
N SER A 604 28.49 16.02 0.53
CA SER A 604 27.20 15.32 0.64
C SER A 604 26.30 15.97 1.68
N GLY A 605 25.02 16.16 1.35
CA GLY A 605 24.08 16.83 2.26
C GLY A 605 22.78 17.27 1.60
N MET A 606 21.96 18.00 2.37
CA MET A 606 20.70 18.58 1.91
C MET A 606 20.90 20.01 1.43
N TYR A 607 20.49 20.28 0.20
CA TYR A 607 20.63 21.58 -0.45
C TYR A 607 19.26 22.14 -0.86
N LYS A 608 19.15 23.46 -0.79
CA LYS A 608 18.03 24.23 -1.34
C LYS A 608 18.54 25.04 -2.52
N ILE A 609 18.08 24.70 -3.71
CA ILE A 609 18.36 25.42 -4.96
C ILE A 609 17.28 26.49 -5.12
N LYS A 610 17.68 27.73 -5.35
CA LYS A 610 16.80 28.84 -5.72
C LYS A 610 17.22 29.38 -7.08
N ILE A 611 16.27 29.50 -7.99
CA ILE A 611 16.48 30.03 -9.32
C ILE A 611 15.61 31.27 -9.50
N SER A 612 16.22 32.33 -10.03
CA SER A 612 15.52 33.58 -10.35
C SER A 612 15.99 34.08 -11.71
N SER A 613 15.04 34.41 -12.59
CA SER A 613 15.28 34.92 -13.94
C SER A 613 14.22 35.97 -14.27
N GLY A 614 14.60 37.02 -15.00
CA GLY A 614 13.66 38.10 -15.37
C GLY A 614 12.52 37.57 -16.24
N GLY A 615 11.27 37.89 -15.90
CA GLY A 615 10.09 37.44 -16.64
C GLY A 615 9.58 36.04 -16.29
N PHE A 616 10.15 35.38 -15.27
CA PHE A 616 9.74 34.07 -14.79
C PHE A 616 9.46 34.08 -13.28
N TYR A 617 8.62 33.16 -12.80
CA TYR A 617 8.45 32.94 -11.36
C TYR A 617 9.74 32.36 -10.76
N ASN A 618 10.02 32.72 -9.50
CA ASN A 618 11.18 32.19 -8.79
C ASN A 618 10.95 30.72 -8.41
N GLU A 619 11.87 29.85 -8.80
CA GLU A 619 11.80 28.44 -8.49
C GLU A 619 12.63 28.07 -7.27
N THR A 620 12.15 27.11 -6.49
CA THR A 620 12.85 26.64 -5.29
C THR A 620 12.69 25.14 -5.12
N ILE A 621 13.81 24.42 -5.12
CA ILE A 621 13.82 22.96 -5.03
C ILE A 621 14.75 22.53 -3.90
N LYS A 622 14.40 21.42 -3.23
CA LYS A 622 15.27 20.75 -2.27
C LYS A 622 15.87 19.50 -2.91
N VAL A 623 17.16 19.30 -2.74
CA VAL A 623 17.88 18.14 -3.27
C VAL A 623 18.76 17.52 -2.20
N ARG A 624 18.79 16.18 -2.14
CA ARG A 624 19.75 15.42 -1.32
C ARG A 624 20.90 14.98 -2.21
N LEU A 625 22.10 15.49 -1.96
CA LEU A 625 23.30 15.16 -2.73
C LEU A 625 24.05 14.00 -2.06
N ASP A 626 23.85 12.78 -2.57
CA ASP A 626 24.53 11.55 -2.14
C ASP A 626 25.28 10.83 -3.28
N LYS A 627 25.25 11.42 -4.48
CA LYS A 627 25.99 11.05 -5.69
C LYS A 627 26.07 12.28 -6.61
N ASP A 628 26.83 12.18 -7.69
CA ASP A 628 26.78 13.19 -8.76
C ASP A 628 25.35 13.28 -9.30
N GLN A 629 24.83 14.50 -9.39
CA GLN A 629 23.42 14.73 -9.64
C GLN A 629 23.20 15.82 -10.67
N ASN A 630 22.26 15.54 -11.59
CA ASN A 630 21.80 16.50 -12.59
C ASN A 630 20.35 16.86 -12.30
N CYS A 631 20.05 18.15 -12.18
CA CYS A 631 18.72 18.69 -11.94
C CYS A 631 18.27 19.48 -13.17
N SER A 632 17.26 18.99 -13.88
CA SER A 632 16.59 19.73 -14.96
C SER A 632 15.40 20.49 -14.40
N ILE A 633 15.36 21.81 -14.57
CA ILE A 633 14.36 22.69 -13.96
C ILE A 633 13.71 23.53 -15.06
N ALA A 634 12.39 23.45 -15.16
CA ALA A 634 11.61 24.31 -16.04
C ALA A 634 11.18 25.57 -15.27
N LEU A 635 11.20 26.73 -15.94
CA LEU A 635 10.74 27.99 -15.38
C LEU A 635 9.41 28.39 -16.02
N GLU A 636 8.45 28.80 -15.20
CA GLU A 636 7.15 29.28 -15.66
C GLU A 636 7.19 30.79 -15.92
N LYS A 637 6.75 31.20 -17.11
CA LYS A 637 6.76 32.61 -17.54
C LYS A 637 5.67 33.38 -16.81
N ILE A 638 5.98 34.59 -16.36
CA ILE A 638 4.98 35.51 -15.80
C ILE A 638 4.15 36.03 -16.97
N VAL A 639 2.93 35.51 -17.13
CA VAL A 639 1.96 36.03 -18.09
C VAL A 639 1.41 37.34 -17.52
N GLN A 640 1.86 38.48 -18.05
CA GLN A 640 1.14 39.73 -17.85
C GLN A 640 -0.15 39.64 -18.66
N ALA A 641 -1.29 39.85 -17.99
CA ALA A 641 -2.57 39.98 -18.67
C ALA A 641 -2.52 41.22 -19.55
N THR A 642 -2.24 41.04 -20.84
CA THR A 642 -2.55 42.04 -21.87
C THR A 642 -4.06 42.02 -22.02
N GLY A 643 -4.71 42.97 -21.35
CA GLY A 643 -6.07 43.36 -21.70
C GLY A 643 -6.01 44.07 -23.05
N ASP A 644 -6.16 43.31 -24.12
CA ASP A 644 -6.44 43.87 -25.43
C ASP A 644 -7.92 44.27 -25.45
N HIS A 645 -8.16 45.55 -25.16
CA HIS A 645 -9.28 46.26 -25.75
C HIS A 645 -8.89 46.61 -27.18
N GLU A 646 -9.44 45.86 -28.15
CA GLU A 646 -9.98 46.39 -29.40
C GLU A 646 -10.96 45.38 -30.03
#